data_AF-A0A0G1H282-F1
#
_entry.id   AF-A0A0G1H282-F1
#
_cell.length_a   1.000
_cell.length_b   1.000
_cell.length_c   1.000
_cell.angle_alpha   90.00
_cell.angle_beta   90.00
_cell.angle_gamma   90.00
#
_symmetry.space_group_name_H-M   'P 1'
#
loop_
_entity.id
_entity.type
_entity.pdbx_description
1 polymer ?
#
loop_
_entity_poly.entity_id
_entity_poly.type
_entity_poly.pdbx_seq_one_letter_code
_entity_poly.pdbx_strand_id
1 'polypeptide(L)'
;MENNGKAQHNPKVGFISRIDFGSDGYRKAIVESAFEIFRKEGTHFNILVGGIISRDFWSELDDSVKTQMEKESEKKVKFKHLSNLSSKKRRAARKTELVEAYLKKAAKKLSSAIPTLTVTDPENSKKEKLVDLFITTSPAFDGEYGEKLAHFLADLRPDVRVWGHGGDRMLVKYVDKIIWALAPQKAVWMRGDYYSTAVERVIKDKIKQTTQNAPDVFAVGCFGSSINKPKGELAYRYVSIPNCSRIEETRVSENQIGVRVMEFPLDGSPYQVRTYSLKDVVSKELSFIVPPPRATQHQKKIIEVIKARGSATPGTLKYFLDIPPEKIVRELDLLKSKETRRKKGENWPGIGEFAGKKYYFDLEWIKHNLKYDLSNGNYAEDRIAVSGCIHSASTESDYTFLLKEFPLLILKHRTPTWVDSGDIMEGLKHGLDRKQEVLPGMNNNTIQEFFAAHCRGSVIFDVFKQRFGDAIAGKEIDKNGVAGTVDKALLRYIYRTGNHDTWVAEDGHIPLATFHQRLNEYLSDEIEKYLSSLKLPCANIRNIVRDHVTQTKFFTLPSGLQVSMQHPYMSRAKTTSIRPQEMLDYAKRHGCQIAIGANFHVSECVEEWDMNLGQCISMEIGTMKHGSDFERNKMKLVDQGVGFLRTLSSNQRIFMAESSFHGGPRIPPINNLDIVNKFIFDSYGVSPLPDFSAKSPV
;
A
#
# COMPACT_ATOMS: atom_id res chain seq x y z
N MET A 1 23.70 32.86 7.42
CA MET A 1 22.48 33.29 6.71
C MET A 1 21.31 32.81 7.54
N GLU A 2 20.50 33.76 8.01
CA GLU A 2 19.39 33.55 8.95
C GLU A 2 18.35 32.60 8.36
N ASN A 3 18.18 31.46 9.01
CA ASN A 3 17.19 30.46 8.63
C ASN A 3 15.87 30.85 9.31
N ASN A 4 15.06 31.66 8.62
CA ASN A 4 13.72 32.03 9.06
C ASN A 4 12.88 30.76 9.24
N GLY A 5 12.57 30.44 10.49
CA GLY A 5 11.75 29.29 10.89
C GLY A 5 10.36 29.35 10.27
N LYS A 6 10.15 28.55 9.22
CA LYS A 6 8.85 27.97 8.89
C LYS A 6 9.00 26.46 9.08
N ALA A 7 8.07 25.84 9.80
CA ALA A 7 8.04 24.40 9.97
C ALA A 7 8.02 23.74 8.58
N GLN A 8 9.14 23.17 8.18
CA GLN A 8 9.25 22.47 6.91
C GLN A 8 8.46 21.17 7.07
N HIS A 9 7.41 21.00 6.26
CA HIS A 9 6.63 19.76 6.26
C HIS A 9 7.37 18.69 5.44
N ASN A 10 7.22 17.42 5.85
CA ASN A 10 7.77 16.28 5.10
C ASN A 10 7.27 16.31 3.64
N PRO A 11 8.16 16.22 2.64
CA PRO A 11 7.75 16.16 1.24
C PRO A 11 6.83 14.96 0.96
N LYS A 12 5.76 15.20 0.22
CA LYS A 12 4.78 14.20 -0.18
C LYS A 12 4.58 14.18 -1.69
N VAL A 13 4.62 12.99 -2.29
CA VAL A 13 4.43 12.77 -3.73
C VAL A 13 3.22 11.88 -3.96
N GLY A 14 2.25 12.36 -4.74
CA GLY A 14 1.08 11.58 -5.15
C GLY A 14 1.32 10.82 -6.46
N PHE A 15 0.85 9.58 -6.54
CA PHE A 15 1.00 8.70 -7.69
C PHE A 15 -0.34 8.14 -8.15
N ILE A 16 -0.57 8.25 -9.45
CA ILE A 16 -1.65 7.58 -10.18
C ILE A 16 -1.08 6.88 -11.41
N SER A 17 -1.82 5.90 -11.91
CA SER A 17 -1.48 5.13 -13.11
C SER A 17 -2.79 4.76 -13.82
N ARG A 18 -2.79 4.62 -15.15
CA ARG A 18 -3.94 4.09 -15.92
C ARG A 18 -5.23 4.85 -15.62
N ILE A 19 -5.31 6.10 -16.05
CA ILE A 19 -6.60 6.82 -16.18
C ILE A 19 -7.44 6.16 -17.29
N ASP A 20 -6.77 5.64 -18.33
CA ASP A 20 -7.38 4.91 -19.45
C ASP A 20 -8.49 5.68 -20.15
N PHE A 21 -8.25 6.96 -20.43
CA PHE A 21 -9.23 7.79 -21.12
C PHE A 21 -9.63 7.19 -22.48
N GLY A 22 -10.94 7.11 -22.71
CA GLY A 22 -11.53 6.48 -23.89
C GLY A 22 -11.77 4.97 -23.78
N SER A 23 -11.44 4.33 -22.65
CA SER A 23 -11.84 2.93 -22.39
C SER A 23 -13.25 2.83 -21.78
N ASP A 24 -13.78 1.60 -21.76
CA ASP A 24 -14.97 1.27 -20.97
C ASP A 24 -14.76 1.40 -19.45
N GLY A 25 -13.51 1.22 -18.99
CA GLY A 25 -13.12 1.36 -17.60
C GLY A 25 -12.95 2.80 -17.12
N TYR A 26 -12.89 3.79 -18.03
CA TYR A 26 -12.70 5.18 -17.64
C TYR A 26 -13.83 5.67 -16.72
N ARG A 27 -13.47 6.35 -15.63
CA ARG A 27 -14.42 6.99 -14.73
C ARG A 27 -13.85 8.33 -14.28
N LYS A 28 -14.47 9.43 -14.70
CA LYS A 28 -14.09 10.78 -14.26
C LYS A 28 -14.10 10.90 -12.73
N ALA A 29 -15.08 10.29 -12.05
CA ALA A 29 -15.14 10.35 -10.59
C ALA A 29 -13.99 9.63 -9.87
N ILE A 30 -13.35 8.61 -10.46
CA ILE A 30 -12.13 8.00 -9.87
C ILE A 30 -10.99 9.02 -9.92
N VAL A 31 -10.82 9.72 -11.05
CA VAL A 31 -9.82 10.77 -11.21
C VAL A 31 -10.09 11.94 -10.27
N GLU A 32 -11.33 12.38 -10.13
CA GLU A 32 -11.69 13.44 -9.16
C GLU A 32 -11.41 13.00 -7.71
N SER A 33 -11.75 11.75 -7.38
CA SER A 33 -11.49 11.13 -6.07
C SER A 33 -10.00 11.05 -5.75
N ALA A 34 -9.19 10.67 -6.73
CA ALA A 34 -7.73 10.61 -6.62
C ALA A 34 -7.13 11.98 -6.24
N PHE A 35 -7.53 13.03 -6.95
CA PHE A 35 -7.03 14.38 -6.70
C PHE A 35 -7.62 15.00 -5.42
N GLU A 36 -8.81 14.59 -4.99
CA GLU A 36 -9.34 14.91 -3.66
C GLU A 36 -8.45 14.34 -2.55
N ILE A 37 -8.04 13.07 -2.68
CA ILE A 37 -7.11 12.43 -1.74
C ILE A 37 -5.78 13.19 -1.71
N PHE A 38 -5.21 13.52 -2.87
CA PHE A 38 -3.96 14.29 -2.96
C PHE A 38 -4.05 15.68 -2.34
N ARG A 39 -5.20 16.33 -2.43
CA ARG A 39 -5.46 17.61 -1.76
C ARG A 39 -5.49 17.44 -0.24
N LYS A 40 -6.24 16.45 0.26
CA LYS A 40 -6.34 16.14 1.71
C LYS A 40 -4.99 15.74 2.31
N GLU A 41 -4.17 15.02 1.54
CA GLU A 41 -2.81 14.66 1.95
C GLU A 41 -1.82 15.83 1.93
N GLY A 42 -2.12 16.90 1.19
CA GLY A 42 -1.19 18.02 0.99
C GLY A 42 0.04 17.60 0.16
N THR A 43 -0.20 16.89 -0.96
CA THR A 43 0.88 16.52 -1.89
C THR A 43 1.57 17.74 -2.48
N HIS A 44 2.89 17.67 -2.63
CA HIS A 44 3.71 18.75 -3.18
C HIS A 44 3.88 18.63 -4.69
N PHE A 45 3.83 17.39 -5.21
CA PHE A 45 3.92 17.06 -6.63
C PHE A 45 3.12 15.78 -6.87
N ASN A 46 2.54 15.65 -8.06
CA ASN A 46 1.81 14.45 -8.47
C ASN A 46 2.38 13.87 -9.76
N ILE A 47 2.33 12.55 -9.90
CA ILE A 47 2.89 11.82 -11.04
C ILE A 47 1.84 10.86 -11.60
N LEU A 48 1.53 10.99 -12.89
CA LEU A 48 0.82 10.00 -13.68
C LEU A 48 1.83 9.08 -14.39
N VAL A 49 1.85 7.81 -13.96
CA VAL A 49 2.81 6.81 -14.43
C VAL A 49 2.18 5.91 -15.49
N GLY A 50 2.09 6.43 -16.71
CA GLY A 50 1.54 5.76 -17.89
C GLY A 50 0.02 5.56 -17.86
N GLY A 51 -0.55 5.25 -19.02
CA GLY A 51 -1.98 4.97 -19.18
C GLY A 51 -2.85 6.21 -19.11
N ILE A 52 -2.46 7.31 -19.76
CA ILE A 52 -3.32 8.47 -19.95
C ILE A 52 -4.50 8.15 -20.88
N ILE A 53 -4.27 7.30 -21.89
CA ILE A 53 -5.30 6.84 -22.85
C ILE A 53 -5.29 5.32 -22.97
N SER A 54 -6.39 4.77 -23.47
CA SER A 54 -6.53 3.34 -23.71
C SER A 54 -6.24 2.94 -25.16
N ARG A 55 -6.15 1.64 -25.41
CA ARG A 55 -6.11 1.06 -26.75
C ARG A 55 -7.40 1.30 -27.54
N ASP A 56 -8.54 1.32 -26.86
CA ASP A 56 -9.85 1.58 -27.47
C ASP A 56 -9.89 3.00 -28.04
N PHE A 57 -9.30 3.96 -27.34
CA PHE A 57 -9.17 5.33 -27.82
C PHE A 57 -8.39 5.42 -29.14
N TRP A 58 -7.32 4.63 -29.31
CA TRP A 58 -6.57 4.63 -30.58
C TRP A 58 -7.41 4.08 -31.72
N SER A 59 -8.14 3.00 -31.44
CA SER A 59 -8.99 2.34 -32.42
C SER A 59 -10.10 3.30 -32.86
N GLU A 60 -10.74 4.00 -31.92
CA GLU A 60 -11.74 5.03 -32.21
C GLU A 60 -11.14 6.20 -33.02
N LEU A 61 -9.95 6.66 -32.66
CA LEU A 61 -9.26 7.73 -33.37
C LEU A 61 -8.95 7.31 -34.82
N ASP A 62 -8.37 6.13 -35.02
CA ASP A 62 -8.00 5.63 -36.35
C ASP A 62 -9.24 5.44 -37.24
N ASP A 63 -10.32 4.89 -36.69
CA ASP A 63 -11.59 4.72 -37.39
C ASP A 63 -12.24 6.06 -37.73
N SER A 64 -12.20 7.03 -36.80
CA SER A 64 -12.72 8.39 -37.02
C SER A 64 -11.97 9.10 -38.14
N VAL A 65 -10.64 9.05 -38.11
CA VAL A 65 -9.77 9.64 -39.13
C VAL A 65 -10.00 8.96 -40.49
N LYS A 66 -10.04 7.62 -40.53
CA LYS A 66 -10.30 6.86 -41.76
C LYS A 66 -11.64 7.24 -42.37
N THR A 67 -12.71 7.23 -41.57
CA THR A 67 -14.07 7.60 -42.00
C THR A 67 -14.11 9.03 -42.54
N GLN A 68 -13.42 9.96 -41.90
CA GLN A 68 -13.37 11.34 -42.36
C GLN A 68 -12.59 11.49 -43.67
N MET A 69 -11.47 10.78 -43.83
CA MET A 69 -10.72 10.76 -45.08
C MET A 69 -11.52 10.18 -46.24
N GLU A 70 -12.29 9.11 -46.01
CA GLU A 70 -13.18 8.52 -47.02
C GLU A 70 -14.26 9.52 -47.46
N LYS A 71 -14.94 10.17 -46.50
CA LYS A 71 -15.93 11.22 -46.79
C LYS A 71 -15.33 12.42 -47.55
N GLU A 72 -14.11 12.85 -47.20
CA GLU A 72 -13.41 13.94 -47.89
C GLU A 72 -13.03 13.55 -49.33
N SER A 73 -12.68 12.29 -49.55
CA SER A 73 -12.37 11.73 -50.88
C SER A 73 -13.61 11.64 -51.77
N GLU A 74 -14.71 11.09 -51.26
CA GLU A 74 -16.00 11.02 -51.97
C GLU A 74 -16.50 12.41 -52.38
N LYS A 75 -16.37 13.39 -51.49
CA LYS A 75 -16.78 14.78 -51.73
C LYS A 75 -15.75 15.60 -52.54
N LYS A 76 -14.64 15.01 -52.98
CA LYS A 76 -13.55 15.67 -53.73
C LYS A 76 -13.07 16.97 -53.08
N VAL A 77 -12.98 16.99 -51.75
CA VAL A 77 -12.58 18.19 -50.99
C VAL A 77 -11.14 18.57 -51.35
N LYS A 78 -10.91 19.84 -51.72
CA LYS A 78 -9.58 20.36 -52.07
C LYS A 78 -9.00 21.23 -50.95
N PHE A 79 -7.81 20.88 -50.47
CA PHE A 79 -7.07 21.63 -49.45
C PHE A 79 -6.02 22.52 -50.11
N LYS A 80 -6.28 23.84 -50.21
CA LYS A 80 -5.40 24.79 -50.91
C LYS A 80 -3.98 24.83 -50.34
N HIS A 81 -3.83 24.76 -49.01
CA HIS A 81 -2.53 24.80 -48.34
C HIS A 81 -1.67 23.53 -48.55
N LEU A 82 -2.29 22.42 -48.97
CA LEU A 82 -1.58 21.17 -49.29
C LEU A 82 -1.44 20.91 -50.79
N SER A 83 -1.82 21.88 -51.64
CA SER A 83 -1.85 21.75 -53.10
C SER A 83 -0.46 21.55 -53.71
N ASN A 84 0.58 22.10 -53.09
CA ASN A 84 1.97 22.00 -53.52
C ASN A 84 2.64 20.63 -53.20
N LEU A 85 1.96 19.75 -52.47
CA LEU A 85 2.46 18.42 -52.13
C LEU A 85 1.99 17.37 -53.12
N SER A 86 2.81 16.34 -53.35
CA SER A 86 2.43 15.14 -54.10
C SER A 86 1.24 14.44 -53.44
N SER A 87 0.44 13.69 -54.20
CA SER A 87 -0.79 13.04 -53.71
C SER A 87 -0.56 12.18 -52.45
N LYS A 88 0.55 11.42 -52.39
CA LYS A 88 0.92 10.61 -51.23
C LYS A 88 1.26 11.47 -50.01
N LYS A 89 2.07 12.53 -50.20
CA LYS A 89 2.45 13.46 -49.12
C LYS A 89 1.26 14.28 -48.63
N ARG A 90 0.36 14.68 -49.54
CA ARG A 90 -0.90 15.38 -49.22
C ARG A 90 -1.81 14.51 -48.34
N ARG A 91 -2.00 13.24 -48.71
CA ARG A 91 -2.81 12.29 -47.93
C ARG A 91 -2.24 12.07 -46.54
N ALA A 92 -0.91 11.91 -46.43
CA ALA A 92 -0.24 11.77 -45.14
C ALA A 92 -0.36 13.03 -44.27
N ALA A 93 -0.09 14.21 -44.83
CA ALA A 93 -0.23 15.49 -44.12
C ALA A 93 -1.67 15.70 -43.62
N ARG A 94 -2.68 15.39 -44.45
CA ARG A 94 -4.08 15.50 -44.05
C ARG A 94 -4.44 14.50 -42.93
N LYS A 95 -3.94 13.26 -43.00
CA LYS A 95 -4.10 12.29 -41.89
C LYS A 95 -3.55 12.89 -40.59
N THR A 96 -2.34 13.46 -40.62
CA THR A 96 -1.73 14.11 -39.46
C THR A 96 -2.58 15.26 -38.92
N GLU A 97 -3.11 16.14 -39.76
CA GLU A 97 -4.01 17.23 -39.34
C GLU A 97 -5.27 16.72 -38.63
N LEU A 98 -5.88 15.64 -39.14
CA LEU A 98 -7.08 15.04 -38.54
C LEU A 98 -6.76 14.38 -37.20
N VAL A 99 -5.65 13.64 -37.11
CA VAL A 99 -5.16 13.05 -35.86
C VAL A 99 -4.91 14.16 -34.83
N GLU A 100 -4.18 15.22 -35.18
CA GLU A 100 -3.92 16.33 -34.28
C GLU A 100 -5.21 17.03 -33.82
N ALA A 101 -6.17 17.25 -34.73
CA ALA A 101 -7.45 17.86 -34.37
C ALA A 101 -8.23 16.98 -33.37
N TYR A 102 -8.22 15.66 -33.56
CA TYR A 102 -8.84 14.72 -32.63
C TYR A 102 -8.13 14.74 -31.26
N LEU A 103 -6.79 14.68 -31.25
CA LEU A 103 -6.00 14.72 -30.02
C LEU A 103 -6.15 16.04 -29.26
N LYS A 104 -6.18 17.19 -29.94
CA LYS A 104 -6.45 18.51 -29.31
C LYS A 104 -7.83 18.55 -28.65
N LYS A 105 -8.84 17.95 -29.29
CA LYS A 105 -10.19 17.82 -28.71
C LYS A 105 -10.18 16.91 -27.47
N ALA A 106 -9.44 15.80 -27.52
CA ALA A 106 -9.27 14.91 -26.37
C ALA A 106 -8.51 15.59 -25.22
N ALA A 107 -7.42 16.31 -25.50
CA ALA A 107 -6.66 17.09 -24.52
C ALA A 107 -7.54 18.11 -23.80
N LYS A 108 -8.41 18.82 -24.54
CA LYS A 108 -9.39 19.75 -23.94
C LYS A 108 -10.38 19.04 -22.99
N LYS A 109 -10.86 17.84 -23.35
CA LYS A 109 -11.71 17.03 -22.47
C LYS A 109 -10.95 16.60 -21.21
N LEU A 110 -9.73 16.06 -21.36
CA LEU A 110 -8.87 15.65 -20.26
C LEU A 110 -8.52 16.80 -19.32
N SER A 111 -8.20 17.97 -19.86
CA SER A 111 -7.93 19.18 -19.08
C SER A 111 -9.09 19.56 -18.16
N SER A 112 -10.33 19.27 -18.56
CA SER A 112 -11.54 19.51 -17.74
C SER A 112 -11.90 18.35 -16.80
N ALA A 113 -11.29 17.19 -17.00
CA ALA A 113 -11.58 15.97 -16.24
C ALA A 113 -10.57 15.75 -15.12
N ILE A 114 -9.30 16.05 -15.35
CA ILE A 114 -8.22 15.97 -14.36
C ILE A 114 -8.24 17.26 -13.54
N PRO A 115 -8.49 17.23 -12.22
CA PRO A 115 -8.48 18.44 -11.41
C PRO A 115 -7.11 19.14 -11.39
N THR A 116 -7.12 20.45 -11.15
CA THR A 116 -5.91 21.23 -10.86
C THR A 116 -5.85 21.45 -9.35
N LEU A 117 -4.67 21.27 -8.76
CA LEU A 117 -4.46 21.48 -7.33
C LEU A 117 -3.61 22.72 -7.11
N THR A 118 -3.95 23.42 -6.04
CA THR A 118 -3.16 24.53 -5.51
C THR A 118 -2.76 24.22 -4.07
N VAL A 119 -1.60 24.75 -3.69
CA VAL A 119 -1.08 24.74 -2.32
C VAL A 119 -0.71 26.16 -1.94
N THR A 120 -0.76 26.48 -0.66
CA THR A 120 -0.25 27.76 -0.16
C THR A 120 1.22 27.88 -0.53
N ASP A 121 1.60 29.01 -1.13
CA ASP A 121 2.97 29.26 -1.54
C ASP A 121 3.88 29.32 -0.30
N PRO A 122 4.90 28.44 -0.19
CA PRO A 122 5.80 28.42 0.97
C PRO A 122 6.56 29.75 1.15
N GLU A 123 6.80 30.49 0.07
CA GLU A 123 7.50 31.78 0.10
C GLU A 123 6.54 32.94 0.41
N ASN A 124 5.25 32.82 0.04
CA ASN A 124 4.23 33.84 0.30
C ASN A 124 2.89 33.21 0.72
N SER A 125 2.61 33.17 2.02
CA SER A 125 1.40 32.53 2.58
C SER A 125 0.07 33.17 2.14
N LYS A 126 0.09 34.32 1.46
CA LYS A 126 -1.09 34.97 0.88
C LYS A 126 -1.34 34.57 -0.58
N LYS A 127 -0.46 33.76 -1.19
CA LYS A 127 -0.57 33.29 -2.57
C LYS A 127 -0.76 31.79 -2.60
N GLU A 128 -1.46 31.33 -3.63
CA GLU A 128 -1.54 29.93 -3.98
C GLU A 128 -0.60 29.64 -5.15
N LYS A 129 0.06 28.50 -5.08
CA LYS A 129 0.92 27.95 -6.13
C LYS A 129 0.31 26.66 -6.66
N LEU A 130 0.40 26.47 -7.98
CA LEU A 130 -0.02 25.23 -8.63
C LEU A 130 0.89 24.07 -8.21
N VAL A 131 0.27 22.93 -7.91
CA VAL A 131 0.98 21.66 -7.71
C VAL A 131 1.27 21.06 -9.08
N ASP A 132 2.53 20.81 -9.40
CA ASP A 132 2.88 20.24 -10.70
C ASP A 132 2.36 18.79 -10.83
N LEU A 133 1.80 18.49 -12.01
CA LEU A 133 1.45 17.15 -12.47
C LEU A 133 2.45 16.68 -13.53
N PHE A 134 3.33 15.77 -13.15
CA PHE A 134 4.25 15.11 -14.07
C PHE A 134 3.57 13.94 -14.75
N ILE A 135 3.74 13.81 -16.07
CA ILE A 135 3.17 12.74 -16.87
C ILE A 135 4.29 12.04 -17.61
N THR A 136 4.51 10.76 -17.29
CA THR A 136 5.28 9.86 -18.15
C THR A 136 4.32 8.93 -18.88
N THR A 137 4.48 8.81 -20.19
CA THR A 137 3.64 7.95 -21.03
C THR A 137 4.25 6.57 -21.19
N SER A 138 3.43 5.60 -21.54
CA SER A 138 3.77 4.20 -21.63
C SER A 138 3.45 3.69 -23.02
N PRO A 139 4.41 3.56 -23.95
CA PRO A 139 4.11 3.11 -25.31
C PRO A 139 3.34 1.77 -25.37
N ALA A 140 3.49 0.90 -24.36
CA ALA A 140 2.74 -0.35 -24.25
C ALA A 140 1.24 -0.16 -23.99
N PHE A 141 0.85 0.95 -23.34
CA PHE A 141 -0.52 1.23 -22.90
C PHE A 141 -1.15 2.49 -23.49
N ASP A 142 -0.32 3.47 -23.88
CA ASP A 142 -0.67 4.78 -24.45
C ASP A 142 -0.37 4.89 -25.96
N GLY A 143 0.37 3.92 -26.52
CA GLY A 143 0.61 3.78 -27.95
C GLY A 143 1.43 4.96 -28.51
N GLU A 144 1.36 5.15 -29.83
CA GLU A 144 2.08 6.25 -30.49
C GLU A 144 1.45 7.63 -30.25
N TYR A 145 0.23 7.67 -29.72
CA TYR A 145 -0.55 8.90 -29.54
C TYR A 145 -0.43 9.51 -28.14
N GLY A 146 -0.04 8.71 -27.14
CA GLY A 146 0.03 9.13 -25.74
C GLY A 146 0.88 10.36 -25.49
N GLU A 147 2.12 10.35 -25.98
CA GLU A 147 3.07 11.45 -25.79
C GLU A 147 2.57 12.75 -26.41
N LYS A 148 2.06 12.69 -27.65
CA LYS A 148 1.48 13.85 -28.34
C LYS A 148 0.29 14.42 -27.57
N LEU A 149 -0.58 13.56 -27.05
CA LEU A 149 -1.71 13.98 -26.23
C LEU A 149 -1.26 14.65 -24.93
N ALA A 150 -0.23 14.12 -24.27
CA ALA A 150 0.34 14.71 -23.05
C ALA A 150 0.92 16.11 -23.32
N HIS A 151 1.60 16.31 -24.47
CA HIS A 151 2.06 17.64 -24.88
C HIS A 151 0.92 18.62 -25.14
N PHE A 152 -0.13 18.21 -25.88
CA PHE A 152 -1.30 19.08 -26.06
C PHE A 152 -2.02 19.39 -24.73
N LEU A 153 -2.00 18.47 -23.77
CA LEU A 153 -2.52 18.74 -22.43
C LEU A 153 -1.64 19.77 -21.69
N ALA A 154 -0.31 19.68 -21.81
CA ALA A 154 0.62 20.65 -21.23
C ALA A 154 0.48 22.05 -21.83
N ASP A 155 0.22 22.15 -23.15
CA ASP A 155 -0.06 23.43 -23.81
C ASP A 155 -1.33 24.12 -23.26
N LEU A 156 -2.29 23.33 -22.78
CA LEU A 156 -3.54 23.81 -22.17
C LEU A 156 -3.42 24.09 -20.67
N ARG A 157 -2.42 23.52 -19.99
CA ARG A 157 -2.32 23.52 -18.53
C ARG A 157 -0.92 23.86 -18.03
N PRO A 158 -0.74 25.02 -17.37
CA PRO A 158 0.57 25.47 -16.89
C PRO A 158 1.14 24.64 -15.73
N ASP A 159 0.35 23.77 -15.10
CA ASP A 159 0.80 22.86 -14.04
C ASP A 159 1.27 21.49 -14.56
N VAL A 160 1.03 21.18 -15.84
CA VAL A 160 1.40 19.87 -16.41
C VAL A 160 2.84 19.90 -16.93
N ARG A 161 3.59 18.83 -16.65
CA ARG A 161 4.96 18.61 -17.12
C ARG A 161 5.03 17.26 -17.80
N VAL A 162 5.46 17.21 -19.05
CA VAL A 162 5.63 15.95 -19.79
C VAL A 162 7.06 15.46 -19.61
N TRP A 163 7.18 14.20 -19.17
CA TRP A 163 8.44 13.49 -19.03
C TRP A 163 8.67 12.53 -20.18
N GLY A 164 9.91 12.02 -20.27
CA GLY A 164 10.26 11.01 -21.26
C GLY A 164 9.36 9.78 -21.20
N HIS A 165 9.07 9.20 -22.37
CA HIS A 165 8.27 7.97 -22.45
C HIS A 165 8.96 6.79 -21.74
N GLY A 166 8.18 6.02 -20.98
CA GLY A 166 8.63 4.87 -20.22
C GLY A 166 9.32 5.19 -18.90
N GLY A 167 9.54 6.46 -18.57
CA GLY A 167 9.92 6.87 -17.22
C GLY A 167 11.02 7.91 -17.14
N ASP A 168 11.04 8.62 -16.03
CA ASP A 168 11.97 9.72 -15.75
C ASP A 168 12.27 9.85 -14.25
N ARG A 169 13.33 10.58 -13.93
CA ARG A 169 13.85 10.77 -12.58
C ARG A 169 13.37 12.10 -12.00
N MET A 170 12.99 12.07 -10.73
CA MET A 170 12.61 13.26 -9.99
C MET A 170 13.43 13.37 -8.72
N LEU A 171 14.08 14.51 -8.54
CA LEU A 171 14.62 14.91 -7.26
C LEU A 171 13.46 15.38 -6.37
N VAL A 172 13.25 14.70 -5.26
CA VAL A 172 12.30 15.10 -4.22
C VAL A 172 12.91 16.30 -3.52
N LYS A 173 12.32 17.49 -3.76
CA LYS A 173 12.75 18.73 -3.12
C LYS A 173 12.82 18.53 -1.61
N TYR A 174 13.81 19.17 -0.99
CA TYR A 174 14.03 19.23 0.47
C TYR A 174 14.68 18.02 1.15
N VAL A 175 14.72 16.83 0.53
CA VAL A 175 15.30 15.61 1.15
C VAL A 175 16.44 14.97 0.36
N ASP A 176 16.83 15.56 -0.77
CA ASP A 176 17.87 15.05 -1.69
C ASP A 176 17.68 13.55 -2.03
N LYS A 177 16.42 13.17 -2.27
CA LYS A 177 16.04 11.80 -2.65
C LYS A 177 15.64 11.75 -4.11
N ILE A 178 15.97 10.65 -4.78
CA ILE A 178 15.63 10.44 -6.18
C ILE A 178 14.56 9.35 -6.30
N ILE A 179 13.45 9.72 -6.91
CA ILE A 179 12.42 8.78 -7.38
C ILE A 179 12.64 8.55 -8.87
N TRP A 180 12.56 7.29 -9.31
CA TRP A 180 12.47 6.98 -10.73
C TRP A 180 11.09 6.40 -11.04
N ALA A 181 10.23 7.21 -11.66
CA ALA A 181 8.94 6.76 -12.13
C ALA A 181 9.13 5.97 -13.44
N LEU A 182 8.62 4.75 -13.52
CA LEU A 182 8.78 3.88 -14.68
C LEU A 182 7.44 3.35 -15.18
N ALA A 183 7.30 3.33 -16.51
CA ALA A 183 6.18 2.70 -17.20
C ALA A 183 6.70 1.77 -18.30
N PRO A 184 6.01 0.66 -18.61
CA PRO A 184 6.50 -0.31 -19.57
C PRO A 184 6.52 0.25 -21.00
N GLN A 185 7.68 0.15 -21.67
CA GLN A 185 7.81 0.62 -23.06
C GLN A 185 7.36 -0.43 -24.09
N LYS A 186 7.41 -1.70 -23.75
CA LYS A 186 6.93 -2.81 -24.59
C LYS A 186 5.84 -3.54 -23.83
N ALA A 187 4.97 -4.22 -24.56
CA ALA A 187 4.10 -5.22 -23.98
C ALA A 187 4.97 -6.26 -23.26
N VAL A 188 5.13 -6.09 -21.95
CA VAL A 188 5.67 -7.12 -21.08
C VAL A 188 4.69 -8.28 -21.23
N TRP A 189 5.16 -9.52 -21.29
CA TRP A 189 4.27 -10.69 -21.29
C TRP A 189 3.51 -10.69 -19.95
N MET A 190 2.39 -9.98 -19.90
CA MET A 190 1.59 -9.65 -18.70
C MET A 190 0.80 -10.88 -18.19
N ARG A 191 1.33 -12.07 -18.43
CA ARG A 191 0.76 -13.36 -18.03
C ARG A 191 1.59 -13.87 -16.86
N GLY A 192 1.22 -13.46 -15.66
CA GLY A 192 1.79 -13.96 -14.42
C GLY A 192 0.77 -13.86 -13.32
N ASP A 193 0.72 -14.86 -12.45
CA ASP A 193 -0.20 -14.90 -11.31
C ASP A 193 0.28 -14.00 -10.16
N TYR A 194 1.53 -13.55 -10.21
CA TYR A 194 2.19 -12.83 -9.13
C TYR A 194 2.47 -11.38 -9.46
N TYR A 195 2.05 -10.49 -8.56
CA TYR A 195 2.02 -9.04 -8.72
C TYR A 195 3.39 -8.40 -8.98
N SER A 196 4.47 -8.93 -8.39
CA SER A 196 5.84 -8.40 -8.51
C SER A 196 6.50 -8.68 -9.87
N THR A 197 6.11 -9.76 -10.56
CA THR A 197 6.84 -10.30 -11.72
C THR A 197 7.04 -9.26 -12.84
N ALA A 198 5.96 -8.59 -13.26
CA ALA A 198 6.01 -7.63 -14.34
C ALA A 198 6.66 -6.30 -13.90
N VAL A 199 6.41 -5.91 -12.64
CA VAL A 199 6.97 -4.71 -12.02
C VAL A 199 8.49 -4.78 -11.96
N GLU A 200 9.03 -5.85 -11.38
CA GLU A 200 10.47 -6.06 -11.26
C GLU A 200 11.17 -6.18 -12.61
N ARG A 201 10.49 -6.76 -13.62
CA ARG A 201 11.05 -6.86 -14.96
C ARG A 201 11.29 -5.49 -15.59
N VAL A 202 10.35 -4.55 -15.45
CA VAL A 202 10.52 -3.17 -15.92
C VAL A 202 11.73 -2.51 -15.24
N ILE A 203 11.90 -2.72 -13.93
CA ILE A 203 13.05 -2.19 -13.19
C ILE A 203 14.35 -2.82 -13.69
N LYS A 204 14.42 -4.15 -13.79
CA LYS A 204 15.61 -4.89 -14.25
C LYS A 204 16.02 -4.50 -15.67
N ASP A 205 15.04 -4.34 -16.57
CA ASP A 205 15.28 -3.86 -17.94
C ASP A 205 15.84 -2.44 -17.90
N LYS A 206 15.29 -1.55 -17.06
CA LYS A 206 15.80 -0.17 -16.94
C LYS A 206 17.21 -0.10 -16.38
N ILE A 207 17.52 -0.88 -15.34
CA ILE A 207 18.86 -0.97 -14.74
C ILE A 207 19.90 -1.38 -15.80
N LYS A 208 19.57 -2.32 -16.68
CA LYS A 208 20.47 -2.76 -17.76
C LYS A 208 20.64 -1.73 -18.89
N GLN A 209 19.68 -0.82 -19.06
CA GLN A 209 19.68 0.18 -20.12
C GLN A 209 20.40 1.48 -19.74
N THR A 210 20.67 1.70 -18.46
CA THR A 210 21.16 2.99 -17.96
C THR A 210 22.57 2.90 -17.40
N THR A 211 23.32 3.98 -17.53
CA THR A 211 24.61 4.21 -16.84
C THR A 211 24.43 5.07 -15.58
N GLN A 212 23.22 5.52 -15.28
CA GLN A 212 22.93 6.36 -14.11
C GLN A 212 22.86 5.51 -12.83
N ASN A 213 23.28 6.09 -11.71
CA ASN A 213 23.18 5.46 -10.40
C ASN A 213 21.74 5.10 -10.03
N ALA A 214 21.57 4.04 -9.24
CA ALA A 214 20.26 3.62 -8.75
C ALA A 214 19.55 4.76 -8.00
N PRO A 215 18.22 4.91 -8.16
CA PRO A 215 17.43 5.87 -7.39
C PRO A 215 17.23 5.36 -5.95
N ASP A 216 16.77 6.24 -5.05
CA ASP A 216 16.35 5.80 -3.71
C ASP A 216 15.12 4.89 -3.77
N VAL A 217 14.23 5.12 -4.75
CA VAL A 217 13.04 4.28 -4.99
C VAL A 217 12.60 4.30 -6.45
N PHE A 218 12.20 3.13 -6.97
CA PHE A 218 11.47 3.01 -8.22
C PHE A 218 9.96 3.07 -7.97
N ALA A 219 9.22 3.86 -8.75
CA ALA A 219 7.76 3.91 -8.72
C ALA A 219 7.21 3.41 -10.06
N VAL A 220 6.57 2.24 -10.07
CA VAL A 220 6.22 1.54 -11.31
C VAL A 220 4.71 1.50 -11.51
N GLY A 221 4.23 2.07 -12.62
CA GLY A 221 2.82 2.11 -12.98
C GLY A 221 2.39 1.02 -13.96
N CYS A 222 1.12 1.10 -14.35
CA CYS A 222 0.42 0.35 -15.39
C CYS A 222 0.04 -1.11 -15.12
N PHE A 223 0.35 -1.66 -13.94
CA PHE A 223 0.12 -3.08 -13.63
C PHE A 223 -1.05 -3.35 -12.68
N GLY A 224 -1.82 -2.35 -12.26
CA GLY A 224 -2.99 -2.55 -11.40
C GLY A 224 -2.70 -3.32 -10.10
N SER A 225 -1.50 -3.14 -9.54
CA SER A 225 -1.04 -3.79 -8.31
C SER A 225 -0.50 -2.76 -7.32
N SER A 226 -0.43 -3.15 -6.05
CA SER A 226 0.01 -2.30 -4.95
C SER A 226 1.02 -3.07 -4.08
N ILE A 227 2.31 -2.79 -4.26
CA ILE A 227 3.42 -3.44 -3.55
C ILE A 227 4.34 -2.39 -2.95
N ASN A 228 4.79 -2.54 -1.70
CA ASN A 228 5.90 -1.77 -1.14
C ASN A 228 7.05 -2.72 -0.77
N LYS A 229 8.16 -2.66 -1.53
CA LYS A 229 9.34 -3.49 -1.33
C LYS A 229 10.51 -2.63 -0.84
N PRO A 230 11.00 -2.83 0.40
CA PRO A 230 12.24 -2.22 0.88
C PRO A 230 13.48 -2.89 0.27
N LYS A 231 14.64 -2.28 0.53
CA LYS A 231 15.96 -2.76 0.06
C LYS A 231 16.53 -3.76 1.07
N GLY A 232 17.17 -4.80 0.56
CA GLY A 232 17.90 -5.81 1.31
C GLY A 232 18.12 -7.04 0.43
N GLU A 233 17.10 -7.90 0.29
CA GLU A 233 17.11 -9.04 -0.64
C GLU A 233 17.30 -8.59 -2.10
N LEU A 234 16.59 -7.52 -2.48
CA LEU A 234 16.85 -6.78 -3.71
C LEU A 234 17.79 -5.60 -3.43
N ALA A 235 18.66 -5.33 -4.41
CA ALA A 235 19.59 -4.20 -4.37
C ALA A 235 18.90 -2.82 -4.45
N TYR A 236 17.59 -2.78 -4.73
CA TYR A 236 16.78 -1.59 -4.94
C TYR A 236 15.46 -1.65 -4.17
N ARG A 237 14.84 -0.48 -3.96
CA ARG A 237 13.49 -0.33 -3.41
C ARG A 237 12.51 -0.08 -4.53
N TYR A 238 11.27 -0.53 -4.38
CA TYR A 238 10.23 -0.13 -5.32
C TYR A 238 8.83 -0.10 -4.71
N VAL A 239 7.98 0.69 -5.35
CA VAL A 239 6.54 0.66 -5.17
C VAL A 239 5.85 0.41 -6.51
N SER A 240 4.81 -0.41 -6.53
CA SER A 240 3.87 -0.46 -7.68
C SER A 240 2.65 0.42 -7.41
N ILE A 241 2.10 1.01 -8.48
CA ILE A 241 1.02 2.00 -8.40
C ILE A 241 -0.30 1.38 -8.89
N PRO A 242 -1.41 1.50 -8.12
CA PRO A 242 -2.72 1.00 -8.53
C PRO A 242 -3.28 1.77 -9.74
N ASN A 243 -4.31 1.21 -10.38
CA ASN A 243 -4.98 1.87 -11.50
C ASN A 243 -5.95 2.97 -11.02
N CYS A 244 -6.10 4.02 -11.82
CA CYS A 244 -7.04 5.13 -11.63
C CYS A 244 -8.23 4.99 -12.61
N SER A 245 -8.56 3.75 -12.95
CA SER A 245 -9.64 3.34 -13.85
C SER A 245 -10.32 2.08 -13.32
N ARG A 246 -11.56 1.83 -13.75
CA ARG A 246 -12.22 0.54 -13.53
C ARG A 246 -11.54 -0.53 -14.39
N ILE A 247 -11.21 -1.65 -13.77
CA ILE A 247 -10.62 -2.82 -14.44
C ILE A 247 -11.79 -3.62 -15.05
N GLU A 248 -11.91 -3.61 -16.38
CA GLU A 248 -12.97 -4.33 -17.12
C GLU A 248 -12.53 -5.74 -17.54
N GLU A 249 -11.31 -5.91 -18.06
CA GLU A 249 -10.68 -7.22 -18.30
C GLU A 249 -9.69 -7.52 -17.17
N THR A 250 -10.00 -8.49 -16.31
CA THR A 250 -9.10 -8.87 -15.21
C THR A 250 -8.08 -9.89 -15.68
N ARG A 251 -6.80 -9.54 -15.50
CA ARG A 251 -5.74 -10.55 -15.36
C ARG A 251 -5.64 -10.92 -13.89
N VAL A 252 -5.20 -12.15 -13.60
CA VAL A 252 -5.05 -12.62 -12.20
C VAL A 252 -4.21 -11.64 -11.37
N SER A 253 -3.22 -10.99 -11.98
CA SER A 253 -2.33 -10.02 -11.34
C SER A 253 -2.81 -8.55 -11.33
N GLU A 254 -3.97 -8.23 -11.89
CA GLU A 254 -4.51 -6.85 -11.95
C GLU A 254 -5.79 -6.74 -11.10
N ASN A 255 -5.68 -6.16 -9.91
CA ASN A 255 -6.79 -6.15 -8.95
C ASN A 255 -7.00 -4.78 -8.25
N GLN A 256 -6.00 -3.91 -8.23
CA GLN A 256 -5.99 -2.69 -7.43
C GLN A 256 -6.46 -1.45 -8.20
N ILE A 257 -7.41 -0.72 -7.60
CA ILE A 257 -7.87 0.59 -8.07
C ILE A 257 -7.72 1.59 -6.93
N GLY A 258 -7.05 2.70 -7.16
CA GLY A 258 -6.76 3.67 -6.12
C GLY A 258 -5.65 4.64 -6.46
N VAL A 259 -5.03 5.19 -5.42
CA VAL A 259 -3.86 6.06 -5.53
C VAL A 259 -2.82 5.72 -4.46
N ARG A 260 -1.58 6.18 -4.67
CA ARG A 260 -0.53 6.08 -3.66
C ARG A 260 0.07 7.42 -3.33
N VAL A 261 0.42 7.63 -2.07
CA VAL A 261 1.15 8.80 -1.59
C VAL A 261 2.40 8.33 -0.86
N MET A 262 3.55 8.85 -1.27
CA MET A 262 4.81 8.62 -0.58
C MET A 262 5.20 9.86 0.22
N GLU A 263 5.46 9.69 1.51
CA GLU A 263 5.98 10.73 2.39
C GLU A 263 7.44 10.46 2.72
N PHE A 264 8.27 11.49 2.57
CA PHE A 264 9.71 11.45 2.86
C PHE A 264 9.99 12.24 4.13
N PRO A 265 10.28 11.58 5.27
CA PRO A 265 10.63 12.27 6.50
C PRO A 265 11.89 13.14 6.38
N LEU A 266 11.84 14.36 6.90
CA LEU A 266 13.00 15.28 6.91
C LEU A 266 14.12 14.82 7.83
N ASP A 267 13.81 13.98 8.83
CA ASP A 267 14.79 13.41 9.74
C ASP A 267 15.63 12.26 9.12
N GLY A 268 15.46 12.00 7.81
CA GLY A 268 16.18 10.97 7.08
C GLY A 268 15.68 9.55 7.34
N SER A 269 14.62 9.37 8.14
CA SER A 269 14.02 8.05 8.35
C SER A 269 13.40 7.48 7.06
N PRO A 270 13.18 6.14 6.99
CA PRO A 270 12.57 5.51 5.82
C PRO A 270 11.25 6.18 5.40
N TYR A 271 11.01 6.21 4.09
CA TYR A 271 9.77 6.76 3.54
C TYR A 271 8.56 5.93 3.99
N GLN A 272 7.40 6.58 4.04
CA GLN A 272 6.11 5.95 4.31
C GLN A 272 5.30 5.88 3.02
N VAL A 273 4.60 4.77 2.80
CA VAL A 273 3.76 4.57 1.61
C VAL A 273 2.31 4.39 2.04
N ARG A 274 1.45 5.32 1.65
CA ARG A 274 0.00 5.25 1.84
C ARG A 274 -0.67 4.82 0.56
N THR A 275 -1.47 3.77 0.61
CA THR A 275 -2.36 3.36 -0.47
C THR A 275 -3.78 3.66 -0.07
N TYR A 276 -4.50 4.37 -0.95
CA TYR A 276 -5.92 4.64 -0.80
C TYR A 276 -6.68 3.78 -1.79
N SER A 277 -7.49 2.85 -1.30
CA SER A 277 -8.27 1.95 -2.15
C SER A 277 -9.58 2.60 -2.57
N LEU A 278 -9.80 2.69 -3.87
CA LEU A 278 -11.05 3.14 -4.48
C LEU A 278 -11.87 1.96 -5.05
N LYS A 279 -11.36 0.73 -4.93
CA LYS A 279 -11.99 -0.48 -5.48
C LYS A 279 -13.35 -0.78 -4.83
N ASP A 280 -13.52 -0.47 -3.55
CA ASP A 280 -14.82 -0.56 -2.87
C ASP A 280 -15.87 0.39 -3.46
N VAL A 281 -15.46 1.62 -3.76
CA VAL A 281 -16.34 2.62 -4.37
C VAL A 281 -16.74 2.17 -5.77
N VAL A 282 -15.78 1.68 -6.55
CA VAL A 282 -16.03 1.20 -7.92
C VAL A 282 -16.87 -0.07 -7.96
N SER A 283 -16.61 -1.05 -7.08
CA SER A 283 -17.39 -2.29 -7.01
C SER A 283 -18.86 -2.04 -6.63
N LYS A 284 -19.12 -0.96 -5.90
CA LYS A 284 -20.47 -0.53 -5.50
C LYS A 284 -20.96 0.66 -6.33
N GLU A 285 -20.41 0.92 -7.53
CA GLU A 285 -20.68 2.16 -8.27
C GLU A 285 -22.17 2.42 -8.55
N LEU A 286 -22.96 1.36 -8.77
CA LEU A 286 -24.40 1.47 -9.04
C LEU A 286 -25.21 1.94 -7.82
N SER A 287 -24.66 1.81 -6.61
CA SER A 287 -25.29 2.32 -5.39
C SER A 287 -25.36 3.84 -5.36
N PHE A 288 -24.47 4.54 -6.08
CA PHE A 288 -24.48 6.00 -6.18
C PHE A 288 -25.57 6.54 -7.12
N ILE A 289 -26.21 5.68 -7.91
CA ILE A 289 -27.31 6.08 -8.79
C ILE A 289 -28.56 6.35 -7.95
N VAL A 290 -29.07 7.56 -8.01
CA VAL A 290 -30.27 7.97 -7.27
C VAL A 290 -31.46 8.01 -8.24
N PRO A 291 -32.56 7.29 -7.94
CA PRO A 291 -33.78 7.40 -8.75
C PRO A 291 -34.25 8.86 -8.84
N PRO A 292 -34.76 9.31 -10.00
CA PRO A 292 -35.19 10.69 -10.14
C PRO A 292 -36.32 10.99 -9.14
N PRO A 293 -36.41 12.20 -8.56
CA PRO A 293 -37.40 12.49 -7.52
C PRO A 293 -38.86 12.24 -7.95
N ARG A 294 -39.14 12.41 -9.25
CA ARG A 294 -40.45 12.18 -9.87
C ARG A 294 -40.72 10.72 -10.26
N ALA A 295 -39.78 9.81 -9.99
CA ALA A 295 -39.94 8.41 -10.35
C ALA A 295 -41.12 7.78 -9.63
N THR A 296 -41.94 7.03 -10.37
CA THR A 296 -43.03 6.23 -9.79
C THR A 296 -42.46 5.10 -8.92
N GLN A 297 -43.28 4.51 -8.07
CA GLN A 297 -42.84 3.37 -7.25
C GLN A 297 -42.40 2.18 -8.11
N HIS A 298 -43.07 1.93 -9.25
CA HIS A 298 -42.66 0.89 -10.20
C HIS A 298 -41.30 1.20 -10.82
N GLN A 299 -41.08 2.45 -11.24
CA GLN A 299 -39.79 2.88 -11.78
C GLN A 299 -38.65 2.70 -10.77
N LYS A 300 -38.88 3.09 -9.51
CA LYS A 300 -37.91 2.86 -8.42
C LYS A 300 -37.60 1.37 -8.26
N LYS A 301 -38.62 0.51 -8.26
CA LYS A 301 -38.43 -0.95 -8.21
C LYS A 301 -37.63 -1.50 -9.41
N ILE A 302 -37.91 -1.04 -10.63
CA ILE A 302 -37.15 -1.41 -11.84
C ILE A 302 -35.68 -1.01 -11.70
N ILE A 303 -35.41 0.21 -11.24
CA ILE A 303 -34.05 0.73 -11.04
C ILE A 303 -33.28 -0.15 -10.04
N GLU A 304 -33.88 -0.50 -8.90
CA GLU A 304 -33.23 -1.35 -7.90
C GLU A 304 -32.95 -2.77 -8.41
N VAL A 305 -33.83 -3.35 -9.24
CA VAL A 305 -33.54 -4.65 -9.88
C VAL A 305 -32.35 -4.53 -10.84
N ILE A 306 -32.28 -3.48 -11.65
CA ILE A 306 -31.15 -3.24 -12.58
C ILE A 306 -29.85 -3.01 -11.82
N LYS A 307 -29.86 -2.29 -10.69
CA LYS A 307 -28.68 -2.13 -9.82
C LYS A 307 -28.19 -3.46 -9.28
N ALA A 308 -29.10 -4.31 -8.81
CA ALA A 308 -28.75 -5.57 -8.16
C ALA A 308 -28.35 -6.69 -9.14
N ARG A 309 -28.91 -6.69 -10.36
CA ARG A 309 -28.80 -7.82 -11.30
C ARG A 309 -28.06 -7.48 -12.60
N GLY A 310 -27.74 -6.21 -12.83
CA GLY A 310 -27.17 -5.76 -14.09
C GLY A 310 -28.24 -5.56 -15.18
N SER A 311 -27.85 -5.70 -16.45
CA SER A 311 -28.77 -5.51 -17.58
C SER A 311 -29.95 -6.47 -17.52
N ALA A 312 -31.18 -5.97 -17.70
CA ALA A 312 -32.39 -6.77 -17.56
C ALA A 312 -33.32 -6.65 -18.78
N THR A 313 -33.98 -7.74 -19.14
CA THR A 313 -35.08 -7.71 -20.14
C THR A 313 -36.42 -7.45 -19.44
N PRO A 314 -37.47 -7.03 -20.16
CA PRO A 314 -38.81 -6.93 -19.59
C PRO A 314 -39.30 -8.24 -18.95
N GLY A 315 -38.94 -9.40 -19.52
CA GLY A 315 -39.26 -10.71 -18.93
C GLY A 315 -38.54 -10.96 -17.61
N THR A 316 -37.26 -10.59 -17.52
CA THR A 316 -36.50 -10.64 -16.26
C THR A 316 -37.11 -9.73 -15.20
N LEU A 317 -37.50 -8.52 -15.57
CA LEU A 317 -38.14 -7.57 -14.66
C LEU A 317 -39.52 -8.07 -14.20
N LYS A 318 -40.30 -8.70 -15.08
CA LYS A 318 -41.59 -9.33 -14.72
C LYS A 318 -41.40 -10.34 -13.61
N TYR A 319 -40.41 -11.22 -13.74
CA TYR A 319 -40.12 -12.27 -12.76
C TYR A 319 -39.86 -11.72 -11.35
N PHE A 320 -39.16 -10.59 -11.23
CA PHE A 320 -38.83 -10.00 -9.91
C PHE A 320 -39.86 -9.02 -9.36
N LEU A 321 -40.65 -8.39 -10.22
CA LEU A 321 -41.51 -7.28 -9.83
C LEU A 321 -43.00 -7.63 -9.79
N ASP A 322 -43.38 -8.76 -10.41
CA ASP A 322 -44.77 -9.16 -10.64
C ASP A 322 -45.61 -8.05 -11.33
N ILE A 323 -44.98 -7.34 -12.27
CA ILE A 323 -45.58 -6.29 -13.07
C ILE A 323 -45.80 -6.81 -14.50
N PRO A 324 -46.95 -6.54 -15.16
CA PRO A 324 -47.17 -6.91 -16.55
C PRO A 324 -46.10 -6.34 -17.50
N PRO A 325 -45.61 -7.10 -18.51
CA PRO A 325 -44.58 -6.67 -19.44
C PRO A 325 -44.87 -5.33 -20.14
N GLU A 326 -46.11 -5.08 -20.53
CA GLU A 326 -46.54 -3.87 -21.24
C GLU A 326 -46.31 -2.63 -20.37
N LYS A 327 -46.61 -2.78 -19.08
CA LYS A 327 -46.40 -1.73 -18.08
C LYS A 327 -44.91 -1.54 -17.80
N ILE A 328 -44.11 -2.61 -17.74
CA ILE A 328 -42.65 -2.51 -17.60
C ILE A 328 -42.03 -1.76 -18.77
N VAL A 329 -42.42 -2.09 -20.02
CA VAL A 329 -41.92 -1.41 -21.22
C VAL A 329 -42.26 0.08 -21.18
N ARG A 330 -43.51 0.42 -20.84
CA ARG A 330 -43.92 1.83 -20.69
C ARG A 330 -43.10 2.57 -19.63
N GLU A 331 -42.86 1.96 -18.47
CA GLU A 331 -42.06 2.57 -17.40
C GLU A 331 -40.58 2.71 -17.80
N LEU A 332 -40.02 1.73 -18.51
CA LEU A 332 -38.66 1.79 -19.05
C LEU A 332 -38.51 2.90 -20.09
N ASP A 333 -39.50 3.08 -20.97
CA ASP A 333 -39.50 4.16 -21.96
C ASP A 333 -39.49 5.55 -21.29
N LEU A 334 -40.23 5.71 -20.19
CA LEU A 334 -40.21 6.96 -19.40
C LEU A 334 -38.90 7.17 -18.63
N LEU A 335 -38.13 6.10 -18.39
CA LEU A 335 -36.81 6.16 -17.78
C LEU A 335 -35.67 6.30 -18.80
N LYS A 336 -35.98 6.26 -20.11
CA LYS A 336 -34.95 6.36 -21.15
C LYS A 336 -34.15 7.65 -21.02
N SER A 337 -32.85 7.56 -21.32
CA SER A 337 -31.90 8.67 -21.22
C SER A 337 -32.34 9.95 -21.96
N LYS A 338 -33.01 9.79 -23.11
CA LYS A 338 -33.52 10.89 -23.94
C LYS A 338 -34.76 11.59 -23.36
N GLU A 339 -35.54 10.88 -22.54
CA GLU A 339 -36.84 11.32 -22.03
C GLU A 339 -36.75 11.87 -20.60
N THR A 340 -35.71 11.49 -19.85
CA THR A 340 -35.51 11.95 -18.48
C THR A 340 -34.83 13.33 -18.44
N ARG A 341 -35.56 14.37 -18.01
CA ARG A 341 -34.96 15.69 -17.74
C ARG A 341 -34.01 15.57 -16.55
N ARG A 342 -32.70 15.67 -16.81
CA ARG A 342 -31.63 15.61 -15.80
C ARG A 342 -31.33 17.03 -15.28
N LYS A 343 -31.33 17.25 -13.96
CA LYS A 343 -30.75 18.50 -13.42
C LYS A 343 -29.24 18.36 -13.31
N LYS A 344 -28.54 19.50 -13.40
CA LYS A 344 -27.09 19.55 -13.21
C LYS A 344 -26.75 19.06 -11.79
N GLY A 345 -25.91 18.03 -11.71
CA GLY A 345 -25.44 17.47 -10.44
C GLY A 345 -26.25 16.30 -9.89
N GLU A 346 -27.33 15.87 -10.55
CA GLU A 346 -28.05 14.65 -10.16
C GLU A 346 -27.27 13.39 -10.58
N ASN A 347 -27.18 12.41 -9.68
CA ASN A 347 -26.63 11.08 -9.98
C ASN A 347 -27.67 10.19 -10.68
N TRP A 348 -28.14 10.62 -11.87
CA TRP A 348 -29.12 9.89 -12.66
C TRP A 348 -28.66 9.72 -14.12
N PRO A 349 -28.22 8.50 -14.52
CA PRO A 349 -27.80 8.22 -15.89
C PRO A 349 -28.98 8.04 -16.85
N GLY A 350 -30.20 7.78 -16.37
CA GLY A 350 -31.25 7.23 -17.23
C GLY A 350 -30.92 5.81 -17.71
N ILE A 351 -31.86 5.23 -18.47
CA ILE A 351 -31.76 3.87 -18.98
C ILE A 351 -31.57 3.88 -20.52
N GLY A 352 -30.68 3.05 -21.01
CA GLY A 352 -30.48 2.74 -22.43
C GLY A 352 -31.02 1.35 -22.77
N GLU A 353 -31.41 1.18 -24.02
CA GLU A 353 -31.74 -0.13 -24.60
C GLU A 353 -30.54 -0.65 -25.40
N PHE A 354 -30.13 -1.86 -25.10
CA PHE A 354 -28.97 -2.56 -25.68
C PHE A 354 -29.43 -3.79 -26.45
N ALA A 355 -28.49 -4.44 -27.15
CA ALA A 355 -28.74 -5.62 -27.97
C ALA A 355 -29.59 -6.67 -27.23
N GLY A 356 -30.62 -7.18 -27.91
CA GLY A 356 -31.55 -8.18 -27.35
C GLY A 356 -32.59 -7.61 -26.38
N LYS A 357 -32.98 -6.32 -26.51
CA LYS A 357 -33.94 -5.64 -25.61
C LYS A 357 -33.53 -5.70 -24.14
N LYS A 358 -32.22 -5.65 -23.89
CA LYS A 358 -31.65 -5.56 -22.55
C LYS A 358 -31.57 -4.09 -22.17
N TYR A 359 -32.12 -3.75 -21.02
CA TYR A 359 -32.12 -2.40 -20.50
C TYR A 359 -31.05 -2.29 -19.42
N TYR A 360 -30.23 -1.24 -19.51
CA TYR A 360 -29.20 -0.94 -18.53
C TYR A 360 -28.98 0.56 -18.41
N PHE A 361 -28.18 0.99 -17.44
CA PHE A 361 -27.86 2.41 -17.30
C PHE A 361 -27.01 2.93 -18.47
N ASP A 362 -27.15 4.22 -18.79
CA ASP A 362 -26.33 4.92 -19.79
C ASP A 362 -24.86 4.93 -19.34
N LEU A 363 -24.07 4.02 -19.91
CA LEU A 363 -22.67 3.81 -19.54
C LEU A 363 -21.79 5.02 -19.85
N GLU A 364 -22.00 5.68 -20.99
CA GLU A 364 -21.27 6.90 -21.35
C GLU A 364 -21.54 8.02 -20.35
N TRP A 365 -22.78 8.14 -19.88
CA TRP A 365 -23.09 9.09 -18.81
C TRP A 365 -22.37 8.73 -17.52
N ILE A 366 -22.37 7.45 -17.12
CA ILE A 366 -21.68 6.97 -15.90
C ILE A 366 -20.18 7.31 -15.96
N LYS A 367 -19.51 7.00 -17.08
CA LYS A 367 -18.08 7.28 -17.30
C LYS A 367 -17.71 8.74 -17.04
N HIS A 368 -18.57 9.67 -17.45
CA HIS A 368 -18.25 11.10 -17.47
C HIS A 368 -18.90 11.95 -16.38
N ASN A 369 -19.99 11.49 -15.75
CA ASN A 369 -20.84 12.36 -14.92
C ASN A 369 -21.26 11.78 -13.57
N LEU A 370 -21.22 10.45 -13.39
CA LEU A 370 -21.57 9.87 -12.09
C LEU A 370 -20.57 10.33 -11.06
N LYS A 371 -21.04 10.84 -9.92
CA LYS A 371 -20.18 11.29 -8.81
C LYS A 371 -20.15 10.24 -7.71
N TYR A 372 -18.95 10.03 -7.17
CA TYR A 372 -18.77 9.20 -5.98
C TYR A 372 -18.75 10.08 -4.74
N ASP A 373 -19.38 9.58 -3.68
CA ASP A 373 -19.21 10.14 -2.35
C ASP A 373 -18.11 9.36 -1.64
N LEU A 374 -16.93 9.95 -1.60
CA LEU A 374 -15.86 9.53 -0.68
C LEU A 374 -16.22 10.06 0.70
N SER A 375 -17.20 9.41 1.35
CA SER A 375 -17.65 9.86 2.66
C SER A 375 -16.44 10.04 3.58
N ASN A 376 -16.28 11.24 4.16
CA ASN A 376 -15.32 11.53 5.22
C ASN A 376 -15.80 10.84 6.52
N GLY A 377 -15.92 9.51 6.46
CA GLY A 377 -16.45 8.73 7.56
C GLY A 377 -15.59 8.89 8.81
N ASN A 378 -16.21 8.66 9.97
CA ASN A 378 -15.47 8.37 11.18
C ASN A 378 -14.71 7.06 10.96
N TYR A 379 -13.47 7.16 10.48
CA TYR A 379 -12.61 6.00 10.28
C TYR A 379 -12.03 5.57 11.62
N ALA A 380 -12.09 4.27 11.89
CA ALA A 380 -11.31 3.66 12.94
C ALA A 380 -9.85 3.54 12.46
N GLU A 381 -8.92 3.93 13.33
CA GLU A 381 -7.48 3.85 13.07
C GLU A 381 -6.87 2.72 13.88
N ASP A 382 -6.13 1.82 13.21
CA ASP A 382 -5.27 0.85 13.88
C ASP A 382 -3.81 1.11 13.49
N ARG A 383 -2.89 0.79 14.41
CA ARG A 383 -1.44 0.88 14.21
C ARG A 383 -0.77 -0.35 14.79
N ILE A 384 0.09 -0.99 14.00
CA ILE A 384 0.76 -2.24 14.36
C ILE A 384 2.25 -2.12 14.05
N ALA A 385 3.09 -2.48 15.01
CA ALA A 385 4.52 -2.72 14.82
C ALA A 385 4.70 -4.21 14.62
N VAL A 386 5.50 -4.60 13.62
CA VAL A 386 5.58 -5.98 13.15
C VAL A 386 7.04 -6.42 13.15
N SER A 387 7.32 -7.53 13.82
CA SER A 387 8.62 -8.22 13.81
C SER A 387 8.43 -9.72 13.62
N GLY A 388 9.55 -10.44 13.53
CA GLY A 388 9.64 -11.88 13.48
C GLY A 388 11.06 -12.25 13.08
N CYS A 389 11.42 -13.52 13.25
CA CYS A 389 12.77 -14.01 13.03
C CYS A 389 13.79 -13.11 13.75
N ILE A 390 13.55 -12.84 15.03
CA ILE A 390 14.49 -12.06 15.84
C ILE A 390 15.69 -12.92 16.24
N HIS A 391 15.48 -14.24 16.38
CA HIS A 391 16.53 -15.21 16.65
C HIS A 391 17.36 -14.83 17.88
N SER A 392 16.69 -14.59 19.02
CA SER A 392 17.41 -14.30 20.26
C SER A 392 18.39 -15.41 20.58
N ALA A 393 19.52 -15.05 21.15
CA ALA A 393 20.71 -15.88 21.32
C ALA A 393 21.53 -16.11 20.05
N SER A 394 21.14 -15.63 18.87
CA SER A 394 22.04 -15.65 17.72
C SER A 394 23.17 -14.64 17.87
N THR A 395 24.36 -15.01 17.39
CA THR A 395 25.53 -14.13 17.29
C THR A 395 25.33 -12.96 16.32
N GLU A 396 24.39 -13.11 15.37
CA GLU A 396 24.18 -12.19 14.26
C GLU A 396 22.93 -11.32 14.41
N SER A 397 22.18 -11.41 15.52
CA SER A 397 20.99 -10.59 15.72
C SER A 397 21.32 -9.16 16.16
N ASP A 398 20.72 -8.14 15.55
CA ASP A 398 20.95 -6.73 15.92
C ASP A 398 20.21 -6.33 17.21
N TYR A 399 20.78 -6.70 18.36
CA TYR A 399 20.23 -6.32 19.67
C TYR A 399 20.30 -4.82 19.93
N THR A 400 21.26 -4.12 19.32
CA THR A 400 21.36 -2.66 19.45
C THR A 400 20.14 -1.99 18.83
N PHE A 401 19.78 -2.37 17.60
CA PHE A 401 18.53 -1.90 16.98
C PHE A 401 17.33 -2.27 17.83
N LEU A 402 17.22 -3.55 18.21
CA LEU A 402 16.06 -4.06 18.93
C LEU A 402 15.84 -3.32 20.26
N LEU A 403 16.89 -3.11 21.06
CA LEU A 403 16.75 -2.57 22.41
C LEU A 403 16.83 -1.05 22.47
N LYS A 404 17.50 -0.39 21.52
CA LYS A 404 17.69 1.08 21.57
C LYS A 404 16.85 1.85 20.57
N GLU A 405 16.70 1.34 19.35
CA GLU A 405 16.03 2.08 18.28
C GLU A 405 14.56 1.70 18.14
N PHE A 406 14.24 0.43 18.25
CA PHE A 406 12.88 -0.05 18.05
C PHE A 406 11.86 0.52 19.07
N PRO A 407 12.15 0.68 20.37
CA PRO A 407 11.26 1.37 21.30
C PRO A 407 10.93 2.81 20.85
N LEU A 408 11.94 3.53 20.38
CA LEU A 408 11.78 4.91 19.87
C LEU A 408 10.90 4.94 18.62
N LEU A 409 11.04 3.95 17.73
CA LEU A 409 10.17 3.80 16.57
C LEU A 409 8.72 3.50 16.96
N ILE A 410 8.47 2.61 17.94
CA ILE A 410 7.12 2.35 18.45
C ILE A 410 6.47 3.62 18.99
N LEU A 411 7.23 4.46 19.70
CA LEU A 411 6.76 5.75 20.21
C LEU A 411 6.49 6.75 19.08
N LYS A 412 7.44 6.89 18.13
CA LYS A 412 7.31 7.79 16.96
C LYS A 412 6.09 7.45 16.10
N HIS A 413 5.86 6.17 15.84
CA HIS A 413 4.72 5.70 15.06
C HIS A 413 3.42 5.59 15.87
N ARG A 414 3.47 5.83 17.19
CA ARG A 414 2.34 5.80 18.13
C ARG A 414 1.59 4.46 18.11
N THR A 415 2.34 3.37 18.14
CA THR A 415 1.79 2.04 17.90
C THR A 415 1.36 1.35 19.20
N PRO A 416 0.07 1.09 19.46
CA PRO A 416 -0.38 0.42 20.68
C PRO A 416 -0.17 -1.10 20.68
N THR A 417 0.13 -1.71 19.53
CA THR A 417 0.26 -3.17 19.39
C THR A 417 1.56 -3.55 18.68
N TRP A 418 2.32 -4.47 19.28
CA TRP A 418 3.48 -5.11 18.67
C TRP A 418 3.18 -6.58 18.43
N VAL A 419 3.34 -7.00 17.16
CA VAL A 419 3.13 -8.37 16.68
C VAL A 419 4.49 -9.00 16.36
N ASP A 420 4.84 -10.11 17.01
CA ASP A 420 6.07 -10.88 16.75
C ASP A 420 5.71 -12.24 16.11
N SER A 421 6.04 -12.41 14.83
CA SER A 421 5.47 -13.47 13.99
C SER A 421 6.20 -14.81 14.07
N GLY A 422 7.08 -15.05 15.05
CA GLY A 422 7.76 -16.33 15.29
C GLY A 422 9.28 -16.27 15.15
N ASP A 423 9.95 -17.38 15.44
CA ASP A 423 11.41 -17.49 15.55
C ASP A 423 11.95 -16.46 16.55
N ILE A 424 11.37 -16.55 17.76
CA ILE A 424 11.70 -15.70 18.90
C ILE A 424 13.10 -16.02 19.41
N MET A 425 13.49 -17.30 19.42
CA MET A 425 14.82 -17.79 19.76
C MET A 425 15.53 -18.45 18.58
N GLU A 426 16.85 -18.57 18.65
CA GLU A 426 17.66 -19.22 17.61
C GLU A 426 17.52 -20.75 17.63
N GLY A 427 17.28 -21.35 18.79
CA GLY A 427 17.23 -22.80 18.95
C GLY A 427 18.59 -23.49 18.74
N LEU A 428 18.59 -24.82 18.88
CA LEU A 428 19.83 -25.62 18.90
C LEU A 428 19.88 -26.75 17.85
N LYS A 429 18.84 -26.91 17.03
CA LYS A 429 18.86 -27.93 15.97
C LYS A 429 19.93 -27.62 14.92
N HIS A 430 20.24 -28.62 14.10
CA HIS A 430 21.24 -28.53 13.03
C HIS A 430 22.66 -28.14 13.50
N GLY A 431 22.94 -28.29 14.80
CA GLY A 431 24.23 -28.00 15.42
C GLY A 431 24.62 -26.53 15.31
N LEU A 432 23.67 -25.60 15.46
CA LEU A 432 23.94 -24.15 15.37
C LEU A 432 24.94 -23.68 16.44
N ASP A 433 24.92 -24.30 17.62
CA ASP A 433 25.93 -24.14 18.68
C ASP A 433 27.34 -24.50 18.18
N ARG A 434 27.46 -25.64 17.48
CA ARG A 434 28.75 -26.12 16.93
C ARG A 434 29.22 -25.28 15.75
N LYS A 435 28.29 -24.64 15.04
CA LYS A 435 28.57 -23.70 13.93
C LYS A 435 28.84 -22.27 14.41
N GLN A 436 28.82 -22.02 15.72
CA GLN A 436 29.04 -20.69 16.31
C GLN A 436 27.97 -19.66 15.87
N GLU A 437 26.77 -20.11 15.51
CA GLU A 437 25.63 -19.23 15.21
C GLU A 437 24.83 -18.85 16.47
N VAL A 438 25.09 -19.54 17.58
CA VAL A 438 24.52 -19.28 18.91
C VAL A 438 25.59 -18.65 19.80
N LEU A 439 25.20 -17.64 20.57
CA LEU A 439 26.07 -16.96 21.53
C LEU A 439 26.62 -17.95 22.56
N PRO A 440 27.93 -17.90 22.89
CA PRO A 440 28.49 -18.75 23.92
C PRO A 440 27.73 -18.60 25.25
N GLY A 441 27.56 -19.69 26.00
CA GLY A 441 26.74 -19.70 27.21
C GLY A 441 25.23 -19.80 26.99
N MET A 442 24.75 -19.67 25.74
CA MET A 442 23.33 -19.83 25.38
C MET A 442 23.04 -21.15 24.66
N ASN A 443 23.89 -22.17 24.86
CA ASN A 443 23.74 -23.53 24.32
C ASN A 443 22.65 -24.35 25.07
N ASN A 444 21.57 -23.69 25.46
CA ASN A 444 20.42 -24.28 26.14
C ASN A 444 19.16 -23.49 25.75
N ASN A 445 18.15 -24.16 25.20
CA ASN A 445 16.92 -23.50 24.73
C ASN A 445 16.20 -22.72 25.83
N THR A 446 16.18 -23.21 27.09
CA THR A 446 15.59 -22.49 28.23
C THR A 446 16.30 -21.17 28.52
N ILE A 447 17.64 -21.14 28.42
CA ILE A 447 18.43 -19.90 28.59
C ILE A 447 18.14 -18.94 27.43
N GLN A 448 18.00 -19.44 26.21
CA GLN A 448 17.60 -18.60 25.07
C GLN A 448 16.21 -18.00 25.26
N GLU A 449 15.25 -18.77 25.77
CA GLU A 449 13.90 -18.26 26.10
C GLU A 449 13.94 -17.18 27.20
N PHE A 450 14.79 -17.34 28.22
CA PHE A 450 15.01 -16.30 29.24
C PHE A 450 15.56 -15.01 28.65
N PHE A 451 16.60 -15.11 27.82
CA PHE A 451 17.19 -13.96 27.17
C PHE A 451 16.23 -13.28 26.19
N ALA A 452 15.46 -14.06 25.43
CA ALA A 452 14.41 -13.56 24.55
C ALA A 452 13.34 -12.78 25.32
N ALA A 453 12.90 -13.31 26.47
CA ALA A 453 11.92 -12.67 27.34
C ALA A 453 12.46 -11.34 27.88
N HIS A 454 13.72 -11.31 28.31
CA HIS A 454 14.37 -10.07 28.74
C HIS A 454 14.41 -9.03 27.62
N CYS A 455 14.84 -9.41 26.41
CA CYS A 455 14.93 -8.49 25.28
C CYS A 455 13.57 -7.86 24.92
N ARG A 456 12.50 -8.67 24.84
CA ARG A 456 11.14 -8.17 24.58
C ARG A 456 10.62 -7.32 25.74
N GLY A 457 10.85 -7.80 26.96
CA GLY A 457 10.45 -7.13 28.19
C GLY A 457 11.04 -5.72 28.27
N SER A 458 12.33 -5.56 27.98
CA SER A 458 12.99 -4.24 27.98
C SER A 458 12.38 -3.29 26.95
N VAL A 459 12.11 -3.76 25.73
CA VAL A 459 11.46 -2.93 24.69
C VAL A 459 10.08 -2.47 25.15
N ILE A 460 9.24 -3.39 25.65
CA ILE A 460 7.89 -3.08 26.14
C ILE A 460 7.95 -2.11 27.32
N PHE A 461 8.87 -2.34 28.26
CA PHE A 461 9.04 -1.53 29.45
C PHE A 461 9.53 -0.11 29.13
N ASP A 462 10.47 0.06 28.20
CA ASP A 462 10.95 1.39 27.78
C ASP A 462 9.83 2.21 27.13
N VAL A 463 9.02 1.57 26.28
CA VAL A 463 7.82 2.20 25.69
C VAL A 463 6.81 2.57 26.77
N PHE A 464 6.54 1.66 27.71
CA PHE A 464 5.64 1.88 28.83
C PHE A 464 6.09 3.07 29.68
N LYS A 465 7.37 3.10 30.07
CA LYS A 465 7.96 4.14 30.91
C LYS A 465 7.74 5.53 30.32
N GLN A 466 8.00 5.67 29.02
CA GLN A 466 7.78 6.94 28.31
C GLN A 466 6.29 7.30 28.25
N ARG A 467 5.44 6.38 27.79
CA ARG A 467 3.98 6.64 27.67
C ARG A 467 3.33 6.98 28.99
N PHE A 468 3.68 6.23 30.04
CA PHE A 468 3.15 6.45 31.37
C PHE A 468 3.66 7.79 31.92
N GLY A 469 4.96 8.08 31.78
CA GLY A 469 5.56 9.37 32.13
C GLY A 469 4.84 10.55 31.47
N ASP A 470 4.60 10.46 30.16
CA ASP A 470 3.88 11.48 29.39
C ASP A 470 2.41 11.61 29.83
N ALA A 471 1.76 10.51 30.20
CA ALA A 471 0.37 10.51 30.65
C ALA A 471 0.18 11.21 32.00
N ILE A 472 1.17 11.07 32.91
CA ILE A 472 1.14 11.64 34.27
C ILE A 472 1.75 13.05 34.34
N ALA A 473 2.47 13.49 33.30
CA ALA A 473 3.15 14.78 33.28
C ALA A 473 2.16 15.94 33.52
N GLY A 474 2.36 16.68 34.62
CA GLY A 474 1.55 17.83 34.99
C GLY A 474 0.14 17.51 35.51
N LYS A 475 -0.13 16.26 35.91
CA LYS A 475 -1.44 15.84 36.45
C LYS A 475 -1.27 15.10 37.78
N GLU A 476 -2.11 15.39 38.76
CA GLU A 476 -2.30 14.49 39.90
C GLU A 476 -3.13 13.29 39.45
N ILE A 477 -2.56 12.09 39.57
CA ILE A 477 -3.29 10.85 39.34
C ILE A 477 -3.75 10.30 40.68
N ASP A 478 -5.06 10.19 40.84
CA ASP A 478 -5.66 9.48 41.98
C ASP A 478 -5.21 8.00 41.95
N LYS A 479 -5.07 7.40 43.13
CA LYS A 479 -4.67 5.98 43.30
C LYS A 479 -5.58 5.03 42.53
N ASN A 480 -6.87 5.37 42.37
CA ASN A 480 -7.82 4.57 41.60
C ASN A 480 -7.63 4.69 40.07
N GLY A 481 -6.98 5.76 39.59
CA GLY A 481 -6.70 6.02 38.17
C GLY A 481 -5.38 5.43 37.65
N VAL A 482 -4.51 4.96 38.55
CA VAL A 482 -3.19 4.40 38.17
C VAL A 482 -3.35 3.17 37.28
N ALA A 483 -4.18 2.20 37.67
CA ALA A 483 -4.38 0.96 36.91
C ALA A 483 -4.83 1.21 35.47
N GLY A 484 -5.80 2.11 35.26
CA GLY A 484 -6.26 2.46 33.91
C GLY A 484 -5.23 3.25 33.10
N THR A 485 -4.32 3.97 33.75
CA THR A 485 -3.19 4.64 33.07
C THR A 485 -2.11 3.64 32.70
N VAL A 486 -1.83 2.66 33.57
CA VAL A 486 -0.92 1.55 33.28
C VAL A 486 -1.40 0.76 32.08
N ASP A 487 -2.68 0.35 32.08
CA ASP A 487 -3.31 -0.39 30.99
C ASP A 487 -3.20 0.33 29.63
N LYS A 488 -3.45 1.65 29.59
CA LYS A 488 -3.34 2.46 28.36
C LYS A 488 -1.90 2.70 27.91
N ALA A 489 -0.96 2.77 28.85
CA ALA A 489 0.45 3.02 28.55
C ALA A 489 1.17 1.74 28.09
N LEU A 490 0.73 0.57 28.56
CA LEU A 490 1.33 -0.71 28.24
C LEU A 490 1.09 -1.09 26.78
N LEU A 491 2.11 -1.66 26.16
CA LEU A 491 2.05 -2.14 24.79
C LEU A 491 1.39 -3.52 24.76
N ARG A 492 0.39 -3.71 23.89
CA ARG A 492 -0.14 -5.05 23.64
C ARG A 492 0.86 -5.84 22.80
N TYR A 493 1.47 -6.86 23.37
CA TYR A 493 2.43 -7.75 22.73
C TYR A 493 1.75 -9.07 22.34
N ILE A 494 1.68 -9.32 21.04
CA ILE A 494 1.05 -10.51 20.48
C ILE A 494 2.11 -11.30 19.74
N TYR A 495 2.25 -12.60 20.03
CA TYR A 495 3.27 -13.42 19.40
C TYR A 495 2.77 -14.82 19.02
N ARG A 496 3.53 -15.49 18.17
CA ARG A 496 3.34 -16.90 17.82
C ARG A 496 4.67 -17.64 17.79
N THR A 497 4.63 -18.96 17.68
CA THR A 497 5.82 -19.78 17.45
C THR A 497 6.20 -19.82 15.96
N GLY A 498 7.49 -19.81 15.68
CA GLY A 498 8.12 -20.16 14.40
C GLY A 498 8.74 -21.56 14.44
N ASN A 499 9.47 -21.95 13.38
CA ASN A 499 10.10 -23.27 13.31
C ASN A 499 11.22 -23.44 14.33
N HIS A 500 12.09 -22.43 14.53
CA HIS A 500 13.18 -22.49 15.50
C HIS A 500 12.64 -22.71 16.92
N ASP A 501 11.58 -21.99 17.26
CA ASP A 501 10.90 -22.12 18.55
C ASP A 501 10.37 -23.54 18.77
N THR A 502 9.81 -24.17 17.72
CA THR A 502 9.18 -25.48 17.83
C THR A 502 10.15 -26.66 17.89
N TRP A 503 11.44 -26.46 17.64
CA TRP A 503 12.41 -27.56 17.62
C TRP A 503 12.53 -28.29 18.97
N VAL A 504 12.29 -27.58 20.06
CA VAL A 504 12.32 -28.12 21.43
C VAL A 504 11.18 -29.11 21.71
N ALA A 505 10.13 -29.10 20.88
CA ALA A 505 9.00 -30.01 21.05
C ALA A 505 9.39 -31.47 20.85
N GLU A 506 10.42 -31.75 20.04
CA GLU A 506 10.93 -33.10 19.85
C GLU A 506 11.60 -33.67 21.11
N ASP A 507 12.08 -32.80 22.00
CA ASP A 507 12.64 -33.16 23.30
C ASP A 507 11.56 -33.20 24.40
N GLY A 508 10.27 -33.09 24.04
CA GLY A 508 9.13 -33.13 24.97
C GLY A 508 8.82 -31.80 25.68
N HIS A 509 9.46 -30.69 25.28
CA HIS A 509 9.20 -29.37 25.85
C HIS A 509 8.04 -28.65 25.15
N ILE A 510 7.32 -27.79 25.90
CA ILE A 510 6.32 -26.89 25.31
C ILE A 510 7.05 -25.65 24.78
N PRO A 511 7.04 -25.37 23.46
CA PRO A 511 7.73 -24.22 22.88
C PRO A 511 7.30 -22.89 23.51
N LEU A 512 8.27 -22.05 23.89
CA LEU A 512 8.07 -20.70 24.42
C LEU A 512 7.28 -20.62 25.74
N ALA A 513 7.06 -21.74 26.44
CA ALA A 513 6.40 -21.73 27.74
C ALA A 513 7.21 -20.96 28.79
N THR A 514 8.53 -21.13 28.76
CA THR A 514 9.44 -20.46 29.69
C THR A 514 9.53 -18.97 29.34
N PHE A 515 9.64 -18.66 28.05
CA PHE A 515 9.60 -17.29 27.53
C PHE A 515 8.34 -16.55 27.99
N HIS A 516 7.16 -17.15 27.81
CA HIS A 516 5.89 -16.53 28.20
C HIS A 516 5.86 -16.19 29.69
N GLN A 517 6.22 -17.16 30.53
CA GLN A 517 6.24 -16.98 31.97
C GLN A 517 7.21 -15.86 32.38
N ARG A 518 8.45 -15.90 31.89
CA ARG A 518 9.47 -14.91 32.26
C ARG A 518 9.18 -13.52 31.74
N LEU A 519 8.58 -13.38 30.57
CA LEU A 519 8.19 -12.07 30.06
C LEU A 519 7.16 -11.41 30.97
N ASN A 520 6.14 -12.16 31.40
CA ASN A 520 5.12 -11.68 32.33
C ASN A 520 5.70 -11.31 33.71
N GLU A 521 6.59 -12.15 34.25
CA GLU A 521 7.28 -11.89 35.52
C GLU A 521 8.14 -10.62 35.44
N TYR A 522 9.02 -10.55 34.44
CA TYR A 522 9.91 -9.40 34.21
C TYR A 522 9.13 -8.09 34.10
N LEU A 523 8.09 -8.06 33.24
CA LEU A 523 7.28 -6.86 33.05
C LEU A 523 6.53 -6.46 34.32
N SER A 524 5.96 -7.42 35.04
CA SER A 524 5.25 -7.13 36.28
C SER A 524 6.18 -6.50 37.32
N ASP A 525 7.36 -7.09 37.50
CA ASP A 525 8.33 -6.65 38.50
C ASP A 525 8.92 -5.29 38.15
N GLU A 526 9.32 -5.05 36.89
CA GLU A 526 9.90 -3.77 36.47
C GLU A 526 8.88 -2.63 36.49
N ILE A 527 7.63 -2.90 36.09
CA ILE A 527 6.54 -1.92 36.20
C ILE A 527 6.25 -1.60 37.67
N GLU A 528 6.17 -2.61 38.54
CA GLU A 528 5.92 -2.41 39.97
C GLU A 528 7.04 -1.60 40.65
N LYS A 529 8.30 -1.89 40.32
CA LYS A 529 9.47 -1.11 40.80
C LYS A 529 9.39 0.34 40.32
N TYR A 530 9.10 0.57 39.04
CA TYR A 530 9.00 1.92 38.49
C TYR A 530 7.87 2.72 39.14
N LEU A 531 6.68 2.14 39.23
CA LEU A 531 5.53 2.75 39.87
C LEU A 531 5.78 3.05 41.36
N SER A 532 6.44 2.15 42.07
CA SER A 532 6.85 2.35 43.47
C SER A 532 7.82 3.52 43.62
N SER A 533 8.78 3.65 42.69
CA SER A 533 9.71 4.79 42.67
C SER A 533 9.00 6.14 42.48
N LEU A 534 7.85 6.14 41.81
CA LEU A 534 6.98 7.30 41.62
C LEU A 534 5.93 7.47 42.73
N LYS A 535 5.93 6.60 43.76
CA LYS A 535 4.92 6.55 44.83
C LYS A 535 3.48 6.34 44.32
N LEU A 536 3.34 5.65 43.19
CA LEU A 536 2.06 5.32 42.55
C LEU A 536 1.85 3.80 42.48
N PRO A 537 1.85 3.06 43.61
CA PRO A 537 1.69 1.62 43.57
C PRO A 537 0.34 1.23 42.96
N CYS A 538 0.35 0.22 42.09
CA CYS A 538 -0.85 -0.29 41.43
C CYS A 538 -1.13 -1.72 41.92
N ALA A 539 -2.32 -1.94 42.47
CA ALA A 539 -2.78 -3.31 42.71
C ALA A 539 -3.03 -4.00 41.35
N ASN A 540 -2.85 -5.32 41.27
CA ASN A 540 -3.15 -6.15 40.09
C ASN A 540 -2.30 -5.94 38.83
N ILE A 541 -1.07 -5.39 38.94
CA ILE A 541 -0.14 -5.25 37.79
C ILE A 541 0.00 -6.57 37.01
N ARG A 542 0.13 -7.70 37.73
CA ARG A 542 0.27 -9.04 37.11
C ARG A 542 -0.89 -9.41 36.18
N ASN A 543 -2.11 -9.01 36.51
CA ASN A 543 -3.28 -9.29 35.64
C ASN A 543 -3.26 -8.38 34.42
N ILE A 544 -2.98 -7.08 34.61
CA ILE A 544 -2.85 -6.12 33.49
C ILE A 544 -1.77 -6.60 32.50
N VAL A 545 -0.59 -6.97 32.98
CA VAL A 545 0.50 -7.47 32.13
C VAL A 545 0.07 -8.72 31.35
N ARG A 546 -0.60 -9.67 32.01
CA ARG A 546 -1.09 -10.90 31.38
C ARG A 546 -2.09 -10.63 30.26
N ASP A 547 -2.97 -9.65 30.43
CA ASP A 547 -3.95 -9.27 29.41
C ASP A 547 -3.30 -8.62 28.17
N HIS A 548 -2.10 -8.04 28.34
CA HIS A 548 -1.33 -7.42 27.26
C HIS A 548 -0.36 -8.37 26.55
N VAL A 549 -0.02 -9.52 27.13
CA VAL A 549 0.90 -10.51 26.54
C VAL A 549 0.12 -11.73 26.05
N THR A 550 -0.10 -11.84 24.74
CA THR A 550 -0.95 -12.89 24.15
C THR A 550 -0.19 -13.76 23.15
N GLN A 551 -0.28 -15.08 23.29
CA GLN A 551 0.14 -16.02 22.25
C GLN A 551 -1.06 -16.44 21.41
N THR A 552 -1.10 -16.10 20.11
CA THR A 552 -2.20 -16.51 19.23
C THR A 552 -1.79 -16.51 17.76
N LYS A 553 -2.58 -17.19 16.92
CA LYS A 553 -2.47 -17.17 15.45
C LYS A 553 -3.44 -16.19 14.80
N PHE A 554 -4.51 -15.82 15.50
CA PHE A 554 -5.56 -14.93 15.00
C PHE A 554 -5.98 -13.97 16.11
N PHE A 555 -6.22 -12.71 15.76
CA PHE A 555 -6.72 -11.72 16.70
C PHE A 555 -7.50 -10.61 16.00
N THR A 556 -8.28 -9.88 16.78
CA THR A 556 -9.08 -8.74 16.32
C THR A 556 -8.48 -7.44 16.81
N LEU A 557 -8.39 -6.46 15.91
CA LEU A 557 -7.97 -5.08 16.20
C LEU A 557 -9.14 -4.26 16.76
N PRO A 558 -8.87 -3.12 17.43
CA PRO A 558 -9.91 -2.23 17.95
C PRO A 558 -10.97 -1.81 16.92
N SER A 559 -10.62 -1.66 15.65
CA SER A 559 -11.56 -1.38 14.56
C SER A 559 -12.52 -2.53 14.19
N GLY A 560 -12.27 -3.74 14.71
CA GLY A 560 -12.94 -4.97 14.31
C GLY A 560 -12.29 -5.73 13.15
N LEU A 561 -11.22 -5.18 12.55
CA LEU A 561 -10.44 -5.90 11.53
C LEU A 561 -9.80 -7.17 12.12
N GLN A 562 -9.81 -8.24 11.32
CA GLN A 562 -9.27 -9.55 11.69
C GLN A 562 -7.87 -9.73 11.11
N VAL A 563 -6.95 -10.23 11.95
CA VAL A 563 -5.53 -10.41 11.62
C VAL A 563 -5.13 -11.87 11.75
N SER A 564 -4.39 -12.37 10.76
CA SER A 564 -3.76 -13.69 10.76
C SER A 564 -2.24 -13.57 10.89
N MET A 565 -1.66 -14.25 11.88
CA MET A 565 -0.21 -14.31 12.14
C MET A 565 0.40 -15.60 11.58
N GLN A 566 1.40 -15.47 10.72
CA GLN A 566 1.91 -16.55 9.90
C GLN A 566 3.44 -16.70 10.01
N HIS A 567 3.91 -17.94 10.00
CA HIS A 567 5.33 -18.32 9.96
C HIS A 567 5.42 -19.64 9.16
N PRO A 568 5.22 -19.59 7.82
CA PRO A 568 5.07 -20.80 7.03
C PRO A 568 6.40 -21.54 6.90
N TYR A 569 6.42 -22.86 7.08
CA TYR A 569 7.64 -23.68 7.00
C TYR A 569 8.00 -24.02 5.55
N MET A 570 8.09 -22.98 4.73
CA MET A 570 8.34 -23.07 3.29
C MET A 570 9.67 -22.38 2.95
N SER A 571 10.26 -22.76 1.81
CA SER A 571 11.42 -22.03 1.28
C SER A 571 11.00 -20.69 0.68
N ARG A 572 11.93 -19.73 0.61
CA ARG A 572 11.70 -18.47 -0.12
C ARG A 572 11.38 -18.70 -1.61
N ALA A 573 10.79 -17.69 -2.24
CA ALA A 573 10.57 -17.65 -3.68
C ALA A 573 11.45 -16.58 -4.35
N LYS A 574 11.79 -16.76 -5.63
CA LYS A 574 12.53 -15.74 -6.41
C LYS A 574 11.65 -14.56 -6.82
N THR A 575 10.39 -14.82 -7.10
CA THR A 575 9.37 -13.79 -7.30
C THR A 575 8.92 -13.37 -5.91
N THR A 576 9.18 -12.12 -5.52
CA THR A 576 9.12 -11.72 -4.12
C THR A 576 7.69 -11.75 -3.58
N SER A 577 6.69 -11.41 -4.42
CA SER A 577 5.30 -11.36 -4.00
C SER A 577 4.59 -12.72 -3.82
N ILE A 578 5.22 -13.86 -4.14
CA ILE A 578 4.57 -15.19 -4.06
C ILE A 578 4.12 -15.49 -2.63
N ARG A 579 5.04 -15.41 -1.68
CA ARG A 579 4.78 -15.74 -0.28
C ARG A 579 3.79 -14.81 0.40
N PRO A 580 3.89 -13.47 0.28
CA PRO A 580 2.87 -12.60 0.85
C PRO A 580 1.49 -12.80 0.22
N GLN A 581 1.38 -13.13 -1.07
CA GLN A 581 0.10 -13.49 -1.72
C GLN A 581 -0.48 -14.80 -1.15
N GLU A 582 0.31 -15.87 -1.02
CA GLU A 582 -0.14 -17.14 -0.42
C GLU A 582 -0.60 -16.96 1.04
N MET A 583 0.14 -16.15 1.82
CA MET A 583 -0.25 -15.81 3.18
C MET A 583 -1.57 -15.02 3.22
N LEU A 584 -1.76 -14.10 2.28
CA LEU A 584 -3.01 -13.34 2.16
C LEU A 584 -4.18 -14.23 1.79
N ASP A 585 -4.00 -15.17 0.87
CA ASP A 585 -5.00 -16.17 0.49
C ASP A 585 -5.42 -17.04 1.67
N TYR A 586 -4.45 -17.50 2.47
CA TYR A 586 -4.75 -18.22 3.71
C TYR A 586 -5.55 -17.36 4.69
N ALA A 587 -5.16 -16.10 4.89
CA ALA A 587 -5.84 -15.17 5.79
C ALA A 587 -7.29 -14.91 5.36
N LYS A 588 -7.52 -14.62 4.07
CA LYS A 588 -8.86 -14.37 3.51
C LYS A 588 -9.81 -15.55 3.72
N ARG A 589 -9.33 -16.79 3.57
CA ARG A 589 -10.13 -18.00 3.83
C ARG A 589 -10.57 -18.14 5.28
N HIS A 590 -9.88 -17.47 6.21
CA HIS A 590 -10.24 -17.39 7.63
C HIS A 590 -10.90 -16.06 7.99
N GLY A 591 -11.41 -15.31 7.00
CA GLY A 591 -12.10 -14.03 7.22
C GLY A 591 -11.19 -12.90 7.69
N CYS A 592 -9.87 -13.00 7.50
CA CYS A 592 -8.90 -12.00 7.92
C CYS A 592 -8.56 -11.03 6.78
N GLN A 593 -8.65 -9.73 7.05
CA GLN A 593 -8.22 -8.66 6.13
C GLN A 593 -6.70 -8.49 6.12
N ILE A 594 -6.04 -8.78 7.25
CA ILE A 594 -4.60 -8.53 7.41
C ILE A 594 -3.88 -9.86 7.64
N ALA A 595 -2.84 -10.11 6.86
CA ALA A 595 -1.87 -11.17 7.08
C ALA A 595 -0.54 -10.53 7.54
N ILE A 596 0.00 -11.00 8.65
CA ILE A 596 1.34 -10.65 9.13
C ILE A 596 2.18 -11.92 9.08
N GLY A 597 3.34 -11.87 8.42
CA GLY A 597 4.14 -13.05 8.14
C GLY A 597 5.64 -12.87 8.30
N ALA A 598 6.34 -13.95 8.64
CA ALA A 598 7.81 -14.02 8.70
C ALA A 598 8.33 -15.37 8.13
N ASN A 599 9.53 -15.80 8.55
CA ASN A 599 10.31 -16.99 8.12
C ASN A 599 11.19 -16.81 6.88
N PHE A 600 10.74 -16.09 5.87
CA PHE A 600 11.48 -16.03 4.59
C PHE A 600 12.70 -15.10 4.66
N HIS A 601 12.76 -14.24 5.68
CA HIS A 601 13.75 -13.17 5.87
C HIS A 601 13.75 -12.16 4.71
N VAL A 602 12.57 -11.92 4.15
CA VAL A 602 12.30 -10.94 3.10
C VAL A 602 11.17 -10.06 3.60
N SER A 603 11.26 -8.76 3.36
CA SER A 603 10.25 -7.78 3.70
C SER A 603 9.51 -7.37 2.45
N GLU A 604 8.19 -7.45 2.46
CA GLU A 604 7.33 -6.95 1.37
C GLU A 604 5.91 -6.72 1.89
N CYS A 605 5.31 -5.59 1.50
CA CYS A 605 3.88 -5.36 1.73
C CYS A 605 3.15 -5.53 0.40
N VAL A 606 2.20 -6.45 0.35
CA VAL A 606 1.32 -6.71 -0.79
C VAL A 606 -0.11 -6.39 -0.41
N GLU A 607 -0.82 -5.73 -1.32
CA GLU A 607 -2.18 -5.30 -1.12
C GLU A 607 -3.09 -5.88 -2.21
N GLU A 608 -4.24 -6.41 -1.81
CA GLU A 608 -5.21 -7.04 -2.69
C GLU A 608 -6.64 -6.74 -2.21
N TRP A 609 -7.56 -6.53 -3.15
CA TRP A 609 -8.96 -6.35 -2.88
C TRP A 609 -9.72 -7.67 -3.07
N ASP A 610 -10.49 -8.02 -2.04
CA ASP A 610 -11.40 -9.14 -2.00
C ASP A 610 -12.87 -8.65 -2.00
N MET A 611 -13.75 -9.41 -2.65
CA MET A 611 -15.16 -9.04 -2.77
C MET A 611 -15.87 -8.96 -1.42
N ASN A 612 -15.60 -9.91 -0.53
CA ASN A 612 -16.26 -10.02 0.76
C ASN A 612 -15.60 -9.09 1.78
N LEU A 613 -14.27 -9.12 1.85
CA LEU A 613 -13.48 -8.44 2.89
C LEU A 613 -13.12 -6.99 2.52
N GLY A 614 -13.13 -6.64 1.23
CA GLY A 614 -12.64 -5.34 0.75
C GLY A 614 -11.13 -5.35 0.59
N GLN A 615 -10.50 -4.21 0.87
CA GLN A 615 -9.04 -4.11 0.80
C GLN A 615 -8.39 -4.96 1.90
N CYS A 616 -7.49 -5.85 1.49
CA CYS A 616 -6.71 -6.75 2.32
C CYS A 616 -5.21 -6.48 2.14
N ILE A 617 -4.41 -6.81 3.16
CA ILE A 617 -3.00 -6.46 3.25
C ILE A 617 -2.22 -7.67 3.76
N SER A 618 -1.12 -8.02 3.09
CA SER A 618 -0.10 -8.92 3.63
C SER A 618 1.17 -8.13 3.87
N MET A 619 1.66 -8.15 5.12
CA MET A 619 2.95 -7.58 5.49
C MET A 619 3.87 -8.73 5.90
N GLU A 620 4.75 -9.11 4.98
CA GLU A 620 5.88 -9.99 5.26
C GLU A 620 7.03 -9.14 5.79
N ILE A 621 7.62 -9.57 6.90
CA ILE A 621 8.80 -8.91 7.49
C ILE A 621 10.05 -9.78 7.35
N GLY A 622 11.18 -9.09 7.37
CA GLY A 622 12.50 -9.69 7.30
C GLY A 622 12.90 -10.36 8.62
N THR A 623 14.20 -10.33 8.91
CA THR A 623 14.77 -10.85 10.17
C THR A 623 15.50 -9.74 10.91
N MET A 624 15.76 -9.91 12.20
CA MET A 624 16.73 -9.07 12.92
C MET A 624 18.18 -9.58 12.79
N LYS A 625 18.38 -10.74 12.17
CA LYS A 625 19.69 -11.36 11.96
C LYS A 625 20.40 -10.75 10.75
N HIS A 626 21.71 -10.53 10.83
CA HIS A 626 22.47 -10.04 9.69
C HIS A 626 22.65 -11.07 8.56
N GLY A 627 22.47 -12.34 8.93
CA GLY A 627 22.46 -13.50 8.06
C GLY A 627 22.91 -14.73 8.86
N SER A 628 22.65 -15.91 8.34
CA SER A 628 23.12 -17.21 8.86
C SER A 628 24.14 -17.84 7.91
N ASP A 629 24.90 -18.84 8.38
CA ASP A 629 25.77 -19.60 7.48
C ASP A 629 24.96 -20.30 6.41
N PHE A 630 23.76 -20.77 6.75
CA PHE A 630 22.82 -21.33 5.79
C PHE A 630 22.51 -20.36 4.64
N GLU A 631 22.27 -19.09 4.96
CA GLU A 631 21.95 -18.07 3.95
C GLU A 631 23.15 -17.74 3.08
N ARG A 632 24.32 -17.54 3.69
CA ARG A 632 25.56 -17.26 2.97
C ARG A 632 25.92 -18.41 2.02
N ASN A 633 25.83 -19.66 2.49
CA ASN A 633 26.10 -20.86 1.68
C ASN A 633 25.08 -21.07 0.55
N LYS A 634 23.88 -20.49 0.65
CA LYS A 634 22.85 -20.52 -0.39
C LYS A 634 22.81 -19.27 -1.26
N MET A 635 23.80 -18.37 -1.13
CA MET A 635 23.83 -17.07 -1.81
C MET A 635 22.52 -16.30 -1.61
N LYS A 636 21.95 -16.38 -0.39
CA LYS A 636 20.72 -15.70 0.01
C LYS A 636 21.09 -14.42 0.77
N LEU A 637 20.49 -13.32 0.35
CA LEU A 637 20.45 -12.07 1.09
C LEU A 637 19.16 -11.99 1.90
N VAL A 638 19.18 -11.17 2.94
CA VAL A 638 18.05 -10.97 3.86
C VAL A 638 17.65 -9.50 3.89
N ASP A 639 16.38 -9.25 4.11
CA ASP A 639 15.89 -7.94 4.56
C ASP A 639 15.99 -7.88 6.09
N GLN A 640 16.57 -6.80 6.62
CA GLN A 640 16.77 -6.61 8.06
C GLN A 640 15.79 -5.59 8.63
N GLY A 641 15.19 -5.92 9.78
CA GLY A 641 14.43 -4.99 10.61
C GLY A 641 12.95 -5.32 10.79
N VAL A 642 12.16 -4.27 11.01
CA VAL A 642 10.76 -4.32 11.43
C VAL A 642 9.84 -3.57 10.47
N GLY A 643 8.56 -3.92 10.49
CA GLY A 643 7.50 -3.27 9.75
C GLY A 643 6.59 -2.40 10.64
N PHE A 644 6.02 -1.35 10.06
CA PHE A 644 4.91 -0.62 10.65
C PHE A 644 3.75 -0.56 9.67
N LEU A 645 2.55 -0.88 10.17
CA LEU A 645 1.30 -0.83 9.44
C LEU A 645 0.32 0.09 10.17
N ARG A 646 -0.25 1.06 9.45
CA ARG A 646 -1.39 1.84 9.91
C ARG A 646 -2.55 1.69 8.93
N THR A 647 -3.75 1.50 9.44
CA THR A 647 -4.96 1.38 8.62
C THR A 647 -6.00 2.40 9.04
N LEU A 648 -6.78 2.89 8.07
CA LEU A 648 -8.04 3.59 8.31
C LEU A 648 -9.16 2.74 7.73
N SER A 649 -10.12 2.37 8.56
CA SER A 649 -11.22 1.49 8.16
C SER A 649 -12.59 1.98 8.61
N SER A 650 -13.62 1.56 7.88
CA SER A 650 -15.02 1.78 8.25
C SER A 650 -15.80 0.53 7.93
N ASN A 651 -16.64 0.06 8.86
CA ASN A 651 -17.40 -1.19 8.72
C ASN A 651 -16.50 -2.39 8.34
N GLN A 652 -15.32 -2.49 8.97
CA GLN A 652 -14.30 -3.52 8.71
C GLN A 652 -13.79 -3.57 7.25
N ARG A 653 -13.93 -2.48 6.50
CA ARG A 653 -13.34 -2.31 5.16
C ARG A 653 -12.25 -1.26 5.21
N ILE A 654 -11.06 -1.63 4.75
CA ILE A 654 -9.89 -0.75 4.79
C ILE A 654 -9.99 0.26 3.63
N PHE A 655 -9.96 1.54 3.97
CA PHE A 655 -9.93 2.64 3.01
C PHE A 655 -8.49 3.06 2.69
N MET A 656 -7.64 3.12 3.71
CA MET A 656 -6.23 3.48 3.58
C MET A 656 -5.34 2.50 4.35
N ALA A 657 -4.23 2.13 3.72
CA ALA A 657 -3.15 1.37 4.33
C ALA A 657 -1.84 2.15 4.20
N GLU A 658 -1.15 2.38 5.31
CA GLU A 658 0.18 2.99 5.37
C GLU A 658 1.19 1.94 5.81
N SER A 659 2.20 1.67 4.97
CA SER A 659 3.28 0.74 5.28
C SER A 659 4.64 1.44 5.29
N SER A 660 5.50 1.03 6.22
CA SER A 660 6.91 1.43 6.26
C SER A 660 7.76 0.31 6.85
N PHE A 661 9.03 0.27 6.44
CA PHE A 661 10.00 -0.72 6.89
C PHE A 661 11.21 0.00 7.48
N HIS A 662 11.61 -0.40 8.68
CA HIS A 662 12.68 0.23 9.45
C HIS A 662 13.74 -0.80 9.77
N GLY A 663 14.99 -0.43 9.50
CA GLY A 663 16.14 -1.32 9.52
C GLY A 663 16.97 -1.12 8.25
N GLY A 664 17.90 -2.02 8.00
CA GLY A 664 18.74 -2.00 6.81
C GLY A 664 20.03 -2.76 7.03
N PRO A 665 20.76 -3.09 5.95
CA PRO A 665 22.00 -3.84 6.03
C PRO A 665 23.02 -3.04 6.85
N ARG A 666 23.22 -3.46 8.10
CA ARG A 666 24.29 -2.98 8.95
C ARG A 666 25.49 -3.90 8.83
N ILE A 667 26.68 -3.33 9.00
CA ILE A 667 27.89 -4.11 9.21
C ILE A 667 27.64 -4.95 10.48
N PRO A 668 27.93 -6.27 10.48
CA PRO A 668 27.66 -7.12 11.64
C PRO A 668 28.21 -6.45 12.90
N PRO A 669 27.36 -6.17 13.90
CA PRO A 669 27.75 -5.49 15.11
C PRO A 669 28.66 -6.42 15.88
N ILE A 670 29.95 -6.11 15.82
CA ILE A 670 30.96 -6.74 16.65
C ILE A 670 30.70 -6.45 18.15
N ASN A 671 29.83 -5.48 18.50
CA ASN A 671 29.55 -5.11 19.89
C ASN A 671 28.15 -5.50 20.43
N ASN A 672 27.67 -6.70 20.12
CA ASN A 672 26.51 -7.28 20.83
C ASN A 672 26.91 -7.97 22.15
N LEU A 673 28.19 -8.31 22.31
CA LEU A 673 28.71 -9.01 23.47
C LEU A 673 28.51 -8.22 24.76
N ASP A 674 28.60 -6.89 24.74
CA ASP A 674 28.33 -6.04 25.92
C ASP A 674 26.92 -6.25 26.48
N ILE A 675 25.90 -6.30 25.60
CA ILE A 675 24.50 -6.48 25.98
C ILE A 675 24.29 -7.89 26.58
N VAL A 676 24.87 -8.89 25.92
CA VAL A 676 24.75 -10.29 26.31
C VAL A 676 25.49 -10.56 27.61
N ASN A 677 26.72 -10.06 27.74
CA ASN A 677 27.54 -10.17 28.94
C ASN A 677 26.89 -9.49 30.13
N LYS A 678 26.31 -8.30 29.93
CA LYS A 678 25.54 -7.63 30.97
C LYS A 678 24.37 -8.50 31.43
N PHE A 679 23.58 -9.06 30.51
CA PHE A 679 22.47 -9.95 30.87
C PHE A 679 22.95 -11.19 31.65
N ILE A 680 23.99 -11.86 31.16
CA ILE A 680 24.55 -13.07 31.80
C ILE A 680 25.05 -12.76 33.21
N PHE A 681 25.78 -11.65 33.36
CA PHE A 681 26.29 -11.20 34.65
C PHE A 681 25.16 -10.83 35.61
N ASP A 682 24.21 -9.98 35.17
CA ASP A 682 23.12 -9.50 36.02
C ASP A 682 22.16 -10.64 36.43
N SER A 683 21.95 -11.62 35.56
CA SER A 683 20.97 -12.70 35.79
C SER A 683 21.55 -13.93 36.49
N TYR A 684 22.84 -14.23 36.28
CA TYR A 684 23.45 -15.48 36.75
C TYR A 684 24.72 -15.27 37.57
N GLY A 685 25.19 -14.03 37.74
CA GLY A 685 26.44 -13.72 38.46
C GLY A 685 27.69 -14.30 37.80
N VAL A 686 27.58 -14.70 36.52
CA VAL A 686 28.68 -15.30 35.76
C VAL A 686 29.50 -14.18 35.14
N SER A 687 30.83 -14.26 35.30
CA SER A 687 31.74 -13.25 34.75
C SER A 687 31.56 -13.09 33.23
N PRO A 688 31.64 -11.85 32.69
CA PRO A 688 31.50 -11.57 31.27
C PRO A 688 32.34 -12.51 30.40
N LEU A 689 31.78 -12.98 29.28
CA LEU A 689 32.55 -13.71 28.28
C LEU A 689 33.62 -12.76 27.71
N PRO A 690 34.87 -13.21 27.52
CA PRO A 690 35.91 -12.39 26.92
C PRO A 690 35.45 -11.91 25.53
N ASP A 691 35.74 -10.65 25.19
CA ASP A 691 35.53 -10.15 23.85
C ASP A 691 36.56 -10.79 22.89
N PHE A 692 36.13 -11.81 22.17
CA PHE A 692 36.96 -12.49 21.16
C PHE A 692 36.87 -11.84 19.77
N SER A 693 36.17 -10.70 19.64
CA SER A 693 36.00 -10.01 18.37
C SER A 693 37.25 -9.26 17.88
N ALA A 694 38.27 -9.13 18.73
CA ALA A 694 39.63 -8.90 18.28
C ALA A 694 40.15 -10.18 17.61
N LYS A 695 39.71 -10.44 16.37
CA LYS A 695 40.45 -11.34 15.49
C LYS A 695 41.87 -10.79 15.39
N SER A 696 42.83 -11.56 15.90
CA SER A 696 44.24 -11.37 15.57
C SER A 696 44.39 -11.30 14.03
N PRO A 697 45.22 -10.40 13.50
CA PRO A 697 45.51 -10.38 12.08
C PRO A 697 46.30 -11.63 11.74
N VAL A 698 45.69 -12.55 10.97
CA VAL A 698 46.39 -13.56 10.18
C VAL A 698 45.77 -13.61 8.80
#